data_AF-A0AAW1T7B7-F1
#
_entry.id   AF-A0AAW1T7B7-F1
#
_cell.length_a   1.000
_cell.length_b   1.000
_cell.length_c   1.000
_cell.angle_alpha   90.00
_cell.angle_beta   90.00
_cell.angle_gamma   90.00
#
_symmetry.space_group_name_H-M   'P 1'
#
loop_
_entity.id
_entity.type
_entity.pdbx_description
1 polymer ?
#
loop_
_entity_poly.entity_id
_entity_poly.type
_entity_poly.pdbx_seq_one_letter_code
_entity_poly.pdbx_strand_id
1 'polypeptide(L)'
;MAAEETAFKLPGAQRPGGRKRRVAVFIAYVGEGYQGMQINPGVKTIEDDLERAIHAAGGISDDNAHNFSKIHWARAARTDKGVSAVGNVVSLAMMVEIPDLVARINAHLPPQIRVLGFTRVTGTFDARQLCDKRRYEYILPASAFDPQAHKPRADLPLPGPPSAAAQACGAMPTDAKAAVAETGIKEAAISGAEAADEAGAPAAEVAADVQPADGSGASSGFVFDEAAQERLSNILADYQGTHNFHNFTVRMSPTDPSAKRYILNFSCAGVQMIEGKQWVRMVVLGQSFMMHQIRKMIGLAVAVARGAAPREAIGMALSPHRVFPVPMAPELGLFLDQTFFDAYNNRWGDDRDGKLTLDDYKQEVLDFKAQHMYPHISRKDAEAGINSSWVRTLNERCFHFSCWADPDALAAQLSAPRQLQASSSTMHSTDSWQRDPHFCPEQHAADLMKDGPSSGQGGWSDRGRGARSSARGGRASDRGGRQSDRGGRGRGSPRGGQSSWAGQKRDRNTQASEMKLTKERIIFQTTHGDIEMALYPEAAPKTVKHIMQLARLGAYNTNHFFRVDKGFVAQVADCSGGREAPLDPRQAEEEAIRVPLEVSPTLKHTRRGILSMARHSDPNSGGSSFSIILNPTPHLDMEYTIFGEVTNGLEALASMETVSTRSEGIFVMPETRINILSSYVHIPPSAGATSLMRCAHGGFPGEGLPCPVSIMLALQSAKCLWTSAACLCRWQ
;
A
#
# COMPACT_ATOMS: atom_id res chain seq x y z
N MET A 1 -38.67 -17.53 1.83
CA MET A 1 -39.37 -17.19 0.58
C MET A 1 -38.31 -16.98 -0.47
N ALA A 2 -38.10 -18.00 -1.32
CA ALA A 2 -37.17 -17.95 -2.43
C ALA A 2 -37.86 -17.20 -3.58
N ALA A 3 -37.26 -16.12 -4.06
CA ALA A 3 -37.70 -15.46 -5.28
C ALA A 3 -37.07 -16.22 -6.46
N GLU A 4 -37.91 -16.90 -7.24
CA GLU A 4 -37.54 -17.52 -8.52
C GLU A 4 -37.09 -16.43 -9.50
N GLU A 5 -35.85 -16.56 -10.00
CA GLU A 5 -35.38 -15.85 -11.19
C GLU A 5 -36.15 -16.38 -12.41
N THR A 6 -37.18 -15.65 -12.84
CA THR A 6 -37.80 -15.87 -14.14
C THR A 6 -36.86 -15.40 -15.24
N ALA A 7 -36.08 -16.34 -15.78
CA ALA A 7 -35.35 -16.16 -17.03
C ALA A 7 -36.35 -15.87 -18.17
N PHE A 8 -36.28 -14.67 -18.74
CA PHE A 8 -37.01 -14.33 -19.96
C PHE A 8 -36.40 -15.11 -21.14
N LYS A 9 -36.90 -16.33 -21.37
CA LYS A 9 -36.56 -17.14 -22.54
C LYS A 9 -37.22 -16.51 -23.77
N LEU A 10 -36.41 -15.90 -24.64
CA LEU A 10 -36.83 -15.59 -26.01
C LEU A 10 -37.30 -16.89 -26.69
N PRO A 11 -38.43 -16.88 -27.43
CA PRO A 11 -38.92 -18.08 -28.09
C PRO A 11 -38.03 -18.46 -29.27
N GLY A 12 -37.51 -19.69 -29.27
CA GLY A 12 -37.34 -20.51 -30.48
C GLY A 12 -36.54 -19.96 -31.66
N ALA A 13 -35.56 -19.07 -31.48
CA ALA A 13 -34.63 -18.74 -32.56
C ALA A 13 -33.60 -19.88 -32.69
N GLN A 14 -33.69 -20.70 -33.74
CA GLN A 14 -32.55 -21.51 -34.18
C GLN A 14 -31.33 -20.59 -34.26
N ARG A 15 -30.29 -20.86 -33.47
CA ARG A 15 -29.05 -20.08 -33.54
C ARG A 15 -28.56 -20.15 -34.99
N PRO A 16 -28.35 -19.01 -35.67
CA PRO A 16 -27.95 -19.03 -37.07
C PRO A 16 -26.65 -19.84 -37.20
N GLY A 17 -26.68 -20.85 -38.07
CA GLY A 17 -25.53 -21.69 -38.38
C GLY A 17 -24.48 -20.90 -39.15
N GLY A 18 -23.68 -20.11 -38.43
CA GLY A 18 -22.57 -19.35 -38.99
C GLY A 18 -21.28 -20.17 -39.12
N ARG A 19 -20.33 -19.69 -39.90
CA ARG A 19 -18.99 -20.31 -39.93
C ARG A 19 -18.13 -19.81 -38.77
N LYS A 20 -17.51 -20.73 -38.03
CA LYS A 20 -16.49 -20.41 -37.02
C LYS A 20 -15.28 -19.76 -37.71
N ARG A 21 -14.84 -18.61 -37.18
CA ARG A 21 -13.69 -17.84 -37.68
C ARG A 21 -12.77 -17.47 -36.54
N ARG A 22 -11.46 -17.39 -36.82
CA ARG A 22 -10.49 -16.85 -35.89
C ARG A 22 -10.59 -15.33 -35.92
N VAL A 23 -10.67 -14.71 -34.76
CA VAL A 23 -10.80 -13.27 -34.60
C VAL A 23 -9.88 -12.75 -33.50
N ALA A 24 -9.54 -11.48 -33.59
CA ALA A 24 -9.01 -10.65 -32.52
C ALA A 24 -10.14 -9.71 -32.05
N VAL A 25 -10.43 -9.70 -30.76
CA VAL A 25 -11.46 -8.87 -30.13
C VAL A 25 -10.79 -7.80 -29.28
N PHE A 26 -11.13 -6.55 -29.52
CA PHE A 26 -10.64 -5.39 -28.78
C PHE A 26 -11.55 -5.13 -27.59
N ILE A 27 -10.96 -5.02 -26.40
CA ILE A 27 -11.69 -4.88 -25.15
C ILE A 27 -11.13 -3.76 -24.27
N ALA A 28 -12.06 -3.09 -23.59
CA ALA A 28 -11.80 -2.12 -22.55
C ALA A 28 -12.52 -2.55 -21.26
N TYR A 29 -11.87 -2.36 -20.11
CA TYR A 29 -12.45 -2.66 -18.81
C TYR A 29 -11.82 -1.85 -17.67
N VAL A 30 -12.63 -1.56 -16.65
CA VAL A 30 -12.16 -1.12 -15.33
C VAL A 30 -12.01 -2.35 -14.44
N GLY A 31 -10.81 -2.56 -13.92
CA GLY A 31 -10.43 -3.78 -13.17
C GLY A 31 -11.03 -3.88 -11.75
N GLU A 32 -11.79 -2.89 -11.30
CA GLU A 32 -12.41 -2.86 -9.97
C GLU A 32 -13.33 -4.06 -9.75
N GLY A 33 -13.12 -4.79 -8.64
CA GLY A 33 -13.93 -5.96 -8.30
C GLY A 33 -13.52 -7.25 -9.00
N TYR A 34 -12.45 -7.22 -9.82
CA TYR A 34 -11.93 -8.40 -10.54
C TYR A 34 -10.55 -8.81 -10.03
N GLN A 35 -10.30 -10.12 -9.96
CA GLN A 35 -8.99 -10.70 -9.62
C GLN A 35 -8.08 -10.80 -10.85
N GLY A 36 -8.05 -9.72 -11.64
CA GLY A 36 -7.28 -9.60 -12.88
C GLY A 36 -8.01 -10.16 -14.11
N MET A 37 -7.28 -10.19 -15.23
CA MET A 37 -7.80 -10.66 -16.51
C MET A 37 -7.97 -12.19 -16.54
N GLN A 38 -6.94 -12.92 -16.12
CA GLN A 38 -6.84 -14.36 -16.33
C GLN A 38 -7.82 -15.14 -15.45
N ILE A 39 -8.54 -16.09 -16.05
CA ILE A 39 -9.42 -17.02 -15.31
C ILE A 39 -8.68 -17.78 -14.21
N ASN A 40 -9.26 -17.77 -13.01
CA ASN A 40 -8.77 -18.46 -11.82
C ASN A 40 -9.97 -19.11 -11.08
N PRO A 41 -9.84 -20.34 -10.55
CA PRO A 41 -10.94 -21.02 -9.90
C PRO A 41 -11.49 -20.25 -8.69
N GLY A 42 -12.81 -20.12 -8.61
CA GLY A 42 -13.51 -19.54 -7.44
C GLY A 42 -13.45 -18.02 -7.31
N VAL A 43 -12.93 -17.30 -8.30
CA VAL A 43 -12.86 -15.84 -8.29
C VAL A 43 -13.40 -15.23 -9.58
N LYS A 44 -13.95 -14.02 -9.48
CA LYS A 44 -14.45 -13.28 -10.63
C LYS A 44 -13.28 -12.67 -11.43
N THR A 45 -13.25 -12.92 -12.73
CA THR A 45 -12.20 -12.43 -13.65
C THR A 45 -12.82 -11.86 -14.92
N ILE A 46 -12.08 -10.99 -15.61
CA ILE A 46 -12.58 -10.32 -16.83
C ILE A 46 -12.87 -11.35 -17.93
N GLU A 47 -12.03 -12.37 -18.07
CA GLU A 47 -12.23 -13.43 -19.07
C GLU A 47 -13.47 -14.27 -18.83
N ASP A 48 -13.84 -14.52 -17.58
CA ASP A 48 -15.04 -15.29 -17.24
C ASP A 48 -16.32 -14.55 -17.65
N ASP A 49 -16.40 -13.24 -17.34
CA ASP A 49 -17.52 -12.41 -17.81
C ASP A 49 -17.55 -12.26 -19.33
N LEU A 50 -16.38 -12.11 -19.97
CA LEU A 50 -16.28 -11.95 -21.42
C LEU A 50 -16.68 -13.23 -22.16
N GLU A 51 -16.22 -14.40 -21.72
CA GLU A 51 -16.59 -15.68 -22.33
C GLU A 51 -18.09 -15.94 -22.20
N ARG A 52 -18.66 -15.72 -21.00
CA ARG A 52 -20.11 -15.83 -20.76
C ARG A 52 -20.91 -14.90 -21.65
N ALA A 53 -20.48 -13.64 -21.82
CA ALA A 53 -21.19 -12.68 -22.65
C ALA A 53 -21.14 -13.04 -24.15
N ILE A 54 -19.99 -13.52 -24.64
CA ILE A 54 -19.85 -14.00 -26.03
C ILE A 54 -20.70 -15.25 -26.27
N HIS A 55 -20.75 -16.17 -25.30
CA HIS A 55 -21.62 -17.35 -25.34
C HIS A 55 -23.10 -16.96 -25.36
N ALA A 56 -23.54 -16.08 -24.47
CA ALA A 56 -24.91 -15.59 -24.41
C ALA A 56 -25.35 -14.86 -25.69
N ALA A 57 -24.44 -14.10 -26.32
CA ALA A 57 -24.67 -13.43 -27.60
C ALA A 57 -24.71 -14.40 -28.81
N GLY A 58 -24.41 -15.68 -28.61
CA GLY A 58 -24.39 -16.72 -29.64
C GLY A 58 -23.05 -16.88 -30.37
N GLY A 59 -22.02 -16.12 -29.99
CA GLY A 59 -20.68 -16.19 -30.58
C GLY A 59 -19.95 -17.50 -30.30
N ILE A 60 -20.26 -18.16 -29.17
CA ILE A 60 -19.73 -19.48 -28.80
C ILE A 60 -20.88 -20.51 -28.77
N SER A 61 -20.64 -21.71 -29.26
CA SER A 61 -21.60 -22.82 -29.20
C SER A 61 -21.62 -23.46 -27.81
N ASP A 62 -22.75 -24.07 -27.42
CA ASP A 62 -22.89 -24.69 -26.10
C ASP A 62 -21.82 -25.78 -25.83
N ASP A 63 -21.44 -26.56 -26.86
CA ASP A 63 -20.40 -27.61 -26.77
C ASP A 63 -18.97 -27.08 -26.52
N ASN A 64 -18.76 -25.78 -26.81
CA ASN A 64 -17.47 -25.10 -26.70
C ASN A 64 -17.42 -24.13 -25.52
N ALA A 65 -18.56 -23.78 -24.93
CA ALA A 65 -18.66 -22.90 -23.79
C ALA A 65 -17.82 -23.43 -22.61
N HIS A 66 -17.23 -22.52 -21.84
CA HIS A 66 -16.37 -22.81 -20.69
C HIS A 66 -15.09 -23.61 -21.02
N ASN A 67 -14.80 -23.87 -22.30
CA ASN A 67 -13.61 -24.59 -22.74
C ASN A 67 -12.72 -23.69 -23.62
N PHE A 68 -11.87 -22.93 -22.93
CA PHE A 68 -10.92 -21.98 -23.51
C PHE A 68 -9.99 -22.61 -24.56
N SER A 69 -9.66 -23.90 -24.41
CA SER A 69 -8.82 -24.64 -25.38
C SER A 69 -9.55 -24.90 -26.70
N LYS A 70 -10.84 -25.27 -26.66
CA LYS A 70 -11.64 -25.55 -27.89
C LYS A 70 -11.94 -24.30 -28.71
N ILE A 71 -11.96 -23.13 -28.07
CA ILE A 71 -12.12 -21.82 -28.74
C ILE A 71 -10.78 -21.15 -29.00
N HIS A 72 -9.66 -21.81 -28.67
CA HIS A 72 -8.30 -21.30 -28.84
C HIS A 72 -8.07 -19.91 -28.25
N TRP A 73 -8.54 -19.71 -27.02
CA TRP A 73 -8.44 -18.44 -26.33
C TRP A 73 -6.99 -18.06 -26.02
N ALA A 74 -6.57 -16.85 -26.42
CA ALA A 74 -5.32 -16.23 -25.98
C ALA A 74 -5.53 -14.74 -25.73
N ARG A 75 -4.67 -14.15 -24.90
CA ARG A 75 -4.75 -12.74 -24.47
C ARG A 75 -3.41 -12.05 -24.69
N ALA A 76 -3.44 -10.83 -25.20
CA ALA A 76 -2.23 -10.06 -25.53
C ALA A 76 -1.47 -9.60 -24.28
N ALA A 77 -2.20 -9.18 -23.25
CA ALA A 77 -1.65 -8.74 -21.98
C ALA A 77 -2.42 -9.35 -20.79
N ARG A 78 -1.67 -9.73 -19.76
CA ARG A 78 -2.20 -10.08 -18.45
C ARG A 78 -2.23 -8.79 -17.61
N THR A 79 -3.36 -8.47 -17.02
CA THR A 79 -3.47 -7.41 -16.03
C THR A 79 -3.62 -8.03 -14.64
N ASP A 80 -2.88 -7.49 -13.68
CA ASP A 80 -2.96 -7.88 -12.27
C ASP A 80 -4.31 -7.46 -11.66
N LYS A 81 -4.57 -7.88 -10.42
CA LYS A 81 -5.77 -7.51 -9.66
C LYS A 81 -5.96 -5.98 -9.65
N GLY A 82 -7.17 -5.52 -9.98
CA GLY A 82 -7.53 -4.09 -9.96
C GLY A 82 -6.98 -3.26 -11.13
N VAL A 83 -6.08 -3.80 -11.96
CA VAL A 83 -5.49 -3.07 -13.09
C VAL A 83 -6.48 -3.03 -14.26
N SER A 84 -6.69 -1.82 -14.80
CA SER A 84 -7.63 -1.55 -15.89
C SER A 84 -6.97 -1.66 -17.27
N ALA A 85 -7.76 -1.70 -18.34
CA ALA A 85 -7.27 -1.66 -19.72
C ALA A 85 -8.27 -0.97 -20.64
N VAL A 86 -7.81 -0.31 -21.69
CA VAL A 86 -8.68 0.21 -22.77
C VAL A 86 -8.38 -0.37 -24.15
N GLY A 87 -7.21 -0.99 -24.30
CA GLY A 87 -6.75 -1.55 -25.57
C GLY A 87 -6.20 -2.96 -25.46
N ASN A 88 -6.80 -3.80 -24.60
CA ASN A 88 -6.42 -5.21 -24.54
C ASN A 88 -7.04 -5.97 -25.72
N VAL A 89 -6.39 -7.03 -26.15
CA VAL A 89 -6.83 -7.87 -27.27
C VAL A 89 -6.87 -9.32 -26.84
N VAL A 90 -7.98 -9.98 -27.11
CA VAL A 90 -8.12 -11.43 -26.98
C VAL A 90 -8.34 -12.06 -28.34
N SER A 91 -7.68 -13.18 -28.61
CA SER A 91 -7.95 -13.99 -29.80
C SER A 91 -8.75 -15.22 -29.43
N LEU A 92 -9.79 -15.52 -30.19
CA LEU A 92 -10.59 -16.73 -30.06
C LEU A 92 -11.18 -17.12 -31.42
N ALA A 93 -11.76 -18.31 -31.48
CA ALA A 93 -12.53 -18.77 -32.62
C ALA A 93 -14.02 -18.74 -32.28
N MET A 94 -14.77 -17.85 -32.92
CA MET A 94 -16.19 -17.59 -32.65
C MET A 94 -17.01 -17.45 -33.93
N MET A 95 -18.33 -17.42 -33.78
CA MET A 95 -19.31 -17.26 -34.84
C MET A 95 -19.46 -15.76 -35.15
N VAL A 96 -19.10 -15.34 -36.36
CA VAL A 96 -18.99 -13.91 -36.72
C VAL A 96 -20.10 -13.41 -37.64
N GLU A 97 -20.96 -14.31 -38.14
CA GLU A 97 -22.06 -13.98 -39.07
C GLU A 97 -23.36 -13.63 -38.33
N ILE A 98 -23.26 -13.30 -37.04
CA ILE A 98 -24.39 -12.90 -36.19
C ILE A 98 -24.58 -11.38 -36.32
N PRO A 99 -25.76 -10.89 -36.73
CA PRO A 99 -26.03 -9.45 -36.81
C PRO A 99 -25.85 -8.77 -35.44
N ASP A 100 -25.23 -7.59 -35.45
CA ASP A 100 -24.99 -6.74 -34.27
C ASP A 100 -24.31 -7.47 -33.11
N LEU A 101 -23.41 -8.40 -33.42
CA LEU A 101 -22.75 -9.26 -32.42
C LEU A 101 -22.09 -8.45 -31.29
N VAL A 102 -21.40 -7.35 -31.61
CA VAL A 102 -20.75 -6.49 -30.60
C VAL A 102 -21.76 -5.89 -29.62
N ALA A 103 -22.88 -5.35 -30.14
CA ALA A 103 -23.94 -4.78 -29.30
C ALA A 103 -24.60 -5.86 -28.42
N ARG A 104 -24.83 -7.06 -28.96
CA ARG A 104 -25.35 -8.21 -28.20
C ARG A 104 -24.40 -8.64 -27.08
N ILE A 105 -23.09 -8.70 -27.36
CA ILE A 105 -22.09 -9.03 -26.34
C ILE A 105 -22.11 -7.96 -25.23
N ASN A 106 -22.08 -6.68 -25.60
CA ASN A 106 -22.09 -5.58 -24.65
C ASN A 106 -23.39 -5.52 -23.81
N ALA A 107 -24.53 -5.98 -24.33
CA ALA A 107 -25.78 -6.08 -23.56
C ALA A 107 -25.72 -7.10 -22.40
N HIS A 108 -24.81 -8.07 -22.48
CA HIS A 108 -24.56 -9.07 -21.44
C HIS A 108 -23.36 -8.72 -20.55
N LEU A 109 -22.65 -7.63 -20.84
CA LEU A 109 -21.51 -7.17 -20.06
C LEU A 109 -21.90 -6.04 -19.09
N PRO A 110 -21.29 -5.99 -17.89
CA PRO A 110 -21.48 -4.87 -17.00
C PRO A 110 -20.95 -3.57 -17.64
N PRO A 111 -21.43 -2.37 -17.23
CA PRO A 111 -21.02 -1.09 -17.79
C PRO A 111 -19.50 -0.86 -17.86
N GLN A 112 -18.79 -1.42 -16.88
CA GLN A 112 -17.35 -1.30 -16.74
C GLN A 112 -16.53 -2.22 -17.66
N ILE A 113 -17.15 -3.07 -18.48
CA ILE A 113 -16.49 -3.90 -19.50
C ILE A 113 -17.15 -3.64 -20.86
N ARG A 114 -16.34 -3.41 -21.88
CA ARG A 114 -16.79 -3.16 -23.25
C ARG A 114 -15.96 -3.93 -24.25
N VAL A 115 -16.64 -4.60 -25.17
CA VAL A 115 -16.07 -5.01 -26.46
C VAL A 115 -16.21 -3.82 -27.41
N LEU A 116 -15.08 -3.31 -27.88
CA LEU A 116 -15.03 -2.19 -28.83
C LEU A 116 -15.37 -2.69 -30.24
N GLY A 117 -14.80 -3.84 -30.61
CA GLY A 117 -15.02 -4.47 -31.90
C GLY A 117 -14.16 -5.72 -32.07
N PHE A 118 -14.19 -6.30 -33.27
CA PHE A 118 -13.36 -7.44 -33.60
C PHE A 118 -12.93 -7.43 -35.06
N THR A 119 -11.77 -8.03 -35.32
CA THR A 119 -11.20 -8.18 -36.65
C THR A 119 -10.92 -9.65 -36.91
N ARG A 120 -11.21 -10.12 -38.12
CA ARG A 120 -10.87 -11.50 -38.52
C ARG A 120 -9.37 -11.61 -38.74
N VAL A 121 -8.81 -12.76 -38.38
CA VAL A 121 -7.36 -13.00 -38.43
C VAL A 121 -7.06 -14.38 -38.98
N THR A 122 -5.79 -14.62 -39.29
CA THR A 122 -5.34 -15.93 -39.76
C THR A 122 -5.63 -17.03 -38.73
N GLY A 123 -5.84 -18.26 -39.19
CA GLY A 123 -6.20 -19.38 -38.31
C GLY A 123 -5.16 -19.70 -37.22
N THR A 124 -3.91 -19.31 -37.44
CA THR A 124 -2.78 -19.50 -36.51
C THR A 124 -2.51 -18.30 -35.61
N PHE A 125 -3.30 -17.22 -35.72
CA PHE A 125 -3.09 -16.01 -34.92
C PHE A 125 -3.29 -16.26 -33.42
N ASP A 126 -2.27 -15.94 -32.63
CA ASP A 126 -2.31 -15.95 -31.18
C ASP A 126 -1.98 -14.55 -30.64
N ALA A 127 -2.95 -13.92 -29.97
CA ALA A 127 -2.81 -12.55 -29.48
C ALA A 127 -1.64 -12.37 -28.51
N ARG A 128 -1.22 -13.41 -27.78
CA ARG A 128 -0.09 -13.33 -26.85
C ARG A 128 1.24 -13.36 -27.59
N GLN A 129 1.39 -14.33 -28.49
CA GLN A 129 2.67 -14.62 -29.16
C GLN A 129 3.01 -13.58 -30.23
N LEU A 130 1.99 -13.03 -30.90
CA LEU A 130 2.16 -12.07 -31.98
C LEU A 130 2.06 -10.60 -31.53
N CYS A 131 1.85 -10.33 -30.24
CA CYS A 131 1.87 -8.97 -29.72
C CYS A 131 3.30 -8.50 -29.48
N ASP A 132 3.72 -7.50 -30.27
CA ASP A 132 5.09 -7.01 -30.35
C ASP A 132 5.48 -6.13 -29.17
N LYS A 133 4.57 -5.21 -28.81
CA LYS A 133 4.79 -4.19 -27.79
C LYS A 133 3.47 -3.76 -27.16
N ARG A 134 3.56 -3.19 -25.97
CA ARG A 134 2.43 -2.71 -25.17
C ARG A 134 2.70 -1.28 -24.72
N ARG A 135 1.68 -0.43 -24.82
CA ARG A 135 1.67 0.92 -24.25
C ARG A 135 0.81 0.89 -22.99
N TYR A 136 1.36 1.38 -21.90
CA TYR A 136 0.65 1.61 -20.65
C TYR A 136 0.64 3.10 -20.36
N GLU A 137 -0.44 3.55 -19.74
CA GLU A 137 -0.54 4.87 -19.15
C GLU A 137 -0.58 4.72 -17.63
N TYR A 138 0.05 5.66 -16.94
CA TYR A 138 0.00 5.80 -15.50
C TYR A 138 -0.36 7.24 -15.15
N ILE A 139 -1.40 7.44 -14.35
CA ILE A 139 -1.81 8.77 -13.88
C ILE A 139 -1.62 8.93 -12.38
N LEU A 140 -1.13 10.10 -11.94
CA LEU A 140 -1.00 10.50 -10.54
C LEU A 140 -1.54 11.91 -10.33
N PRO A 141 -2.09 12.24 -9.16
CA PRO A 141 -2.41 13.63 -8.84
C PRO A 141 -1.12 14.47 -8.84
N ALA A 142 -1.19 15.71 -9.32
CA ALA A 142 -0.05 16.62 -9.38
C ALA A 142 0.65 16.79 -8.03
N SER A 143 -0.11 16.78 -6.92
CA SER A 143 0.42 16.83 -5.55
C SER A 143 1.40 15.71 -5.21
N ALA A 144 1.39 14.57 -5.93
CA ALA A 144 2.36 13.50 -5.76
C ALA A 144 3.78 13.93 -6.17
N PHE A 145 3.93 14.99 -6.96
CA PHE A 145 5.23 15.52 -7.39
C PHE A 145 5.70 16.73 -6.57
N ASP A 146 4.90 17.19 -5.60
CA ASP A 146 5.26 18.31 -4.73
C ASP A 146 6.41 17.91 -3.77
N PRO A 147 7.60 18.53 -3.87
CA PRO A 147 8.72 18.27 -2.97
C PRO A 147 8.43 18.61 -1.50
N GLN A 148 7.49 19.52 -1.24
CA GLN A 148 7.13 19.97 0.10
C GLN A 148 5.98 19.16 0.72
N ALA A 149 5.18 18.47 -0.10
CA ALA A 149 4.08 17.65 0.39
C ALA A 149 4.59 16.51 1.26
N HIS A 150 3.91 16.30 2.40
CA HIS A 150 4.06 15.10 3.23
C HIS A 150 5.48 14.82 3.75
N LYS A 151 6.23 15.86 4.13
CA LYS A 151 7.47 15.71 4.92
C LYS A 151 7.23 14.84 6.18
N PRO A 152 8.23 14.07 6.65
CA PRO A 152 8.10 13.29 7.88
C PRO A 152 7.61 14.19 9.01
N ARG A 153 6.57 13.77 9.74
CA ARG A 153 5.99 14.59 10.83
C ARG A 153 6.97 14.85 11.99
N ALA A 154 8.10 14.14 12.01
CA ALA A 154 9.24 14.46 12.88
C ALA A 154 9.85 15.86 12.60
N ASP A 155 9.68 16.39 11.39
CA ASP A 155 10.23 17.67 10.93
C ASP A 155 9.17 18.79 10.85
N LEU A 156 7.92 18.51 11.23
CA LEU A 156 6.82 19.48 11.27
C LEU A 156 6.56 19.93 12.72
N PRO A 157 6.40 21.24 13.00
CA PRO A 157 5.88 21.69 14.29
C PRO A 157 4.52 21.03 14.56
N LEU A 158 4.30 20.58 15.80
CA LEU A 158 3.03 19.96 16.20
C LEU A 158 1.85 20.87 15.83
N PRO A 159 0.75 20.35 15.27
CA PRO A 159 -0.49 21.11 15.21
C PRO A 159 -0.90 21.44 16.65
N GLY A 160 -1.08 22.72 16.93
CA GLY A 160 -1.62 23.17 18.21
C GLY A 160 -2.99 22.52 18.49
N PRO A 161 -3.48 22.57 19.74
CA PRO A 161 -4.81 22.07 20.07
C PRO A 161 -5.84 22.66 19.10
N PRO A 162 -6.87 21.89 18.70
CA PRO A 162 -7.86 22.35 17.75
C PRO A 162 -8.44 23.68 18.22
N SER A 163 -8.23 24.73 17.40
CA SER A 163 -8.93 25.99 17.57
C SER A 163 -10.43 25.71 17.56
N ALA A 164 -11.17 26.34 18.47
CA ALA A 164 -12.61 26.21 18.65
C ALA A 164 -13.47 26.61 17.42
N ALA A 165 -12.85 26.87 16.26
CA ALA A 165 -13.51 27.22 15.01
C ALA A 165 -13.99 26.01 14.17
N ALA A 166 -13.70 24.77 14.55
CA ALA A 166 -14.14 23.57 13.84
C ALA A 166 -15.45 22.94 14.37
N GLN A 167 -16.20 23.66 15.21
CA GLN A 167 -17.52 23.26 15.72
C GLN A 167 -18.60 24.28 15.32
N ALA A 168 -18.77 24.51 14.02
CA ALA A 168 -19.98 25.15 13.50
C ALA A 168 -20.09 24.89 11.99
N CYS A 169 -20.56 23.69 11.61
CA CYS A 169 -21.20 23.43 10.32
C CYS A 169 -21.92 22.07 10.40
N GLY A 170 -22.95 22.02 11.25
CA GLY A 170 -23.91 20.94 11.31
C GLY A 170 -25.31 21.53 11.26
N ALA A 171 -25.83 21.77 10.06
CA ALA A 171 -27.25 22.01 9.84
C ALA A 171 -27.61 21.66 8.39
N MET A 172 -28.26 20.51 8.20
CA MET A 172 -29.04 20.20 7.02
C MET A 172 -30.33 21.05 7.06
N PRO A 173 -30.75 21.71 5.97
CA PRO A 173 -32.11 22.24 5.90
C PRO A 173 -33.04 21.19 5.31
N THR A 174 -34.03 20.80 6.10
CA THR A 174 -35.28 20.14 5.66
C THR A 174 -36.25 21.18 5.08
N ASP A 175 -36.94 20.76 4.02
CA ASP A 175 -38.22 21.26 3.48
C ASP A 175 -38.32 22.70 2.93
N ALA A 176 -38.50 22.80 1.60
CA ALA A 176 -39.40 23.77 0.97
C ALA A 176 -39.94 23.27 -0.38
N LYS A 177 -41.27 23.18 -0.48
CA LYS A 177 -42.06 22.84 -1.66
C LYS A 177 -42.10 23.99 -2.68
N ALA A 178 -42.13 23.60 -3.96
CA ALA A 178 -42.89 24.13 -5.09
C ALA A 178 -43.05 25.66 -5.28
N ALA A 179 -42.52 26.18 -6.39
CA ALA A 179 -43.22 27.16 -7.22
C ALA A 179 -42.75 27.06 -8.68
N VAL A 180 -43.72 26.85 -9.56
CA VAL A 180 -43.62 26.90 -11.02
C VAL A 180 -43.69 28.35 -11.46
N ALA A 181 -42.84 28.77 -12.41
CA ALA A 181 -43.09 29.95 -13.23
C ALA A 181 -42.45 29.78 -14.61
N GLU A 182 -43.32 29.61 -15.60
CA GLU A 182 -43.04 29.74 -17.03
C GLU A 182 -42.77 31.21 -17.39
N THR A 183 -41.80 31.45 -18.27
CA THR A 183 -41.90 32.52 -19.29
C THR A 183 -41.02 32.11 -20.47
N GLY A 184 -41.65 31.93 -21.64
CA GLY A 184 -40.99 31.55 -22.88
C GLY A 184 -40.59 32.71 -23.79
N ILE A 185 -40.32 32.32 -25.05
CA ILE A 185 -40.15 33.13 -26.27
C ILE A 185 -38.68 33.62 -26.46
N LYS A 186 -37.92 33.32 -27.52
CA LYS A 186 -38.23 33.24 -28.97
C LYS A 186 -37.14 32.47 -29.76
N GLU A 187 -37.57 31.79 -30.82
CA GLU A 187 -36.76 31.19 -31.88
C GLU A 187 -36.09 32.25 -32.79
N ALA A 188 -34.94 31.88 -33.39
CA ALA A 188 -34.54 32.36 -34.72
C ALA A 188 -33.68 31.29 -35.41
N ALA A 189 -34.21 30.75 -36.50
CA ALA A 189 -33.58 29.82 -37.42
C ALA A 189 -32.80 30.57 -38.51
N ILE A 190 -31.65 30.02 -38.95
CA ILE A 190 -31.09 30.26 -40.29
C ILE A 190 -30.51 28.93 -40.82
N SER A 191 -31.09 28.46 -41.92
CA SER A 191 -30.63 27.43 -42.88
C SER A 191 -29.27 27.80 -43.49
N GLY A 192 -28.30 26.92 -43.75
CA GLY A 192 -28.31 25.71 -44.58
C GLY A 192 -27.55 25.97 -45.89
N ALA A 193 -26.48 25.21 -46.20
CA ALA A 193 -25.96 24.96 -47.56
C ALA A 193 -24.80 23.92 -47.59
N GLU A 194 -24.76 23.19 -48.71
CA GLU A 194 -24.10 21.92 -49.04
C GLU A 194 -22.59 21.92 -49.42
N ALA A 195 -21.94 20.77 -49.14
CA ALA A 195 -21.10 19.87 -49.97
C ALA A 195 -19.78 20.28 -50.70
N ALA A 196 -18.79 19.38 -50.52
CA ALA A 196 -17.90 18.72 -51.51
C ALA A 196 -16.37 19.01 -51.55
N ASP A 197 -15.62 17.91 -51.37
CA ASP A 197 -14.41 17.40 -52.07
C ASP A 197 -12.92 17.62 -51.65
N GLU A 198 -12.24 16.46 -51.65
CA GLU A 198 -10.84 16.01 -51.90
C GLU A 198 -9.56 16.51 -51.16
N ALA A 199 -8.90 15.51 -50.54
CA ALA A 199 -7.49 15.07 -50.61
C ALA A 199 -6.29 15.97 -50.19
N GLY A 200 -5.45 15.42 -49.29
CA GLY A 200 -4.00 15.72 -49.18
C GLY A 200 -3.43 15.87 -47.77
N ALA A 201 -2.59 14.93 -47.31
CA ALA A 201 -1.77 15.00 -46.09
C ALA A 201 -0.58 16.00 -46.25
N PRO A 202 0.31 16.25 -45.25
CA PRO A 202 0.29 15.96 -43.79
C PRO A 202 0.58 17.22 -42.91
N ALA A 203 0.53 17.08 -41.58
CA ALA A 203 1.35 17.78 -40.55
C ALA A 203 0.60 18.51 -39.40
N ALA A 204 1.20 18.35 -38.20
CA ALA A 204 1.36 19.28 -37.08
C ALA A 204 0.14 19.73 -36.21
N GLU A 205 0.38 19.57 -34.91
CA GLU A 205 -0.10 20.26 -33.70
C GLU A 205 -1.07 21.43 -33.83
N VAL A 206 -2.08 21.44 -32.96
CA VAL A 206 -2.77 22.66 -32.53
C VAL A 206 -2.88 22.67 -31.01
N ALA A 207 -1.95 23.39 -30.37
CA ALA A 207 -2.14 23.95 -29.04
C ALA A 207 -3.14 25.12 -29.17
N ALA A 208 -4.22 25.09 -28.38
CA ALA A 208 -5.16 26.20 -28.32
C ALA A 208 -4.85 27.07 -27.11
N ASP A 209 -4.42 28.31 -27.40
CA ASP A 209 -4.26 29.42 -26.48
C ASP A 209 -5.54 29.69 -25.67
N VAL A 210 -5.39 29.86 -24.35
CA VAL A 210 -6.40 30.48 -23.48
C VAL A 210 -5.70 31.54 -22.62
N GLN A 211 -6.04 32.82 -22.85
CA GLN A 211 -5.62 33.95 -22.03
C GLN A 211 -6.40 34.03 -20.69
N PRO A 212 -5.81 34.64 -19.64
CA PRO A 212 -6.25 34.44 -18.25
C PRO A 212 -7.34 35.43 -17.83
N ALA A 213 -8.26 34.96 -16.97
CA ALA A 213 -9.17 35.81 -16.22
C ALA A 213 -8.78 35.81 -14.73
N ASP A 214 -8.73 37.01 -14.16
CA ASP A 214 -8.19 37.36 -12.85
C ASP A 214 -8.92 36.75 -11.64
N GLY A 215 -8.11 36.34 -10.65
CA GLY A 215 -8.20 36.73 -9.24
C GLY A 215 -9.44 36.38 -8.40
N SER A 216 -9.35 35.32 -7.58
CA SER A 216 -9.46 35.42 -6.10
C SER A 216 -9.48 34.03 -5.44
N GLY A 217 -8.65 33.84 -4.39
CA GLY A 217 -8.68 32.66 -3.52
C GLY A 217 -7.37 31.87 -3.46
N ALA A 218 -6.33 32.44 -2.85
CA ALA A 218 -5.04 31.78 -2.66
C ALA A 218 -5.14 30.64 -1.63
N SER A 219 -5.15 29.40 -2.12
CA SER A 219 -4.45 28.29 -1.45
C SER A 219 -3.11 28.14 -2.16
N SER A 220 -1.99 28.08 -1.43
CA SER A 220 -0.66 27.83 -2.00
C SER A 220 -0.56 26.41 -2.56
N GLY A 221 -1.25 26.15 -3.67
CA GLY A 221 -1.31 24.85 -4.33
C GLY A 221 -0.08 24.63 -5.19
N PHE A 222 0.58 23.49 -5.02
CA PHE A 222 1.57 23.02 -5.98
C PHE A 222 0.95 22.89 -7.36
N VAL A 223 1.54 23.54 -8.36
CA VAL A 223 1.13 23.46 -9.77
C VAL A 223 2.19 22.67 -10.52
N PHE A 224 1.75 21.69 -11.31
CA PHE A 224 2.65 20.93 -12.18
C PHE A 224 2.78 21.68 -13.50
N ASP A 225 3.85 22.46 -13.62
CA ASP A 225 4.15 23.31 -14.78
C ASP A 225 4.89 22.55 -15.90
N GLU A 226 5.08 23.22 -17.05
CA GLU A 226 5.80 22.67 -18.20
C GLU A 226 7.26 22.29 -17.84
N ALA A 227 7.91 23.07 -16.98
CA ALA A 227 9.25 22.76 -16.50
C ALA A 227 9.27 21.48 -15.66
N ALA A 228 8.27 21.24 -14.81
CA ALA A 228 8.12 19.98 -14.08
C ALA A 228 7.83 18.81 -15.02
N GLN A 229 7.02 19.03 -16.06
CA GLN A 229 6.76 18.05 -17.10
C GLN A 229 8.05 17.65 -17.84
N GLU A 230 8.86 18.62 -18.27
CA GLU A 230 10.12 18.37 -18.96
C GLU A 230 11.11 17.63 -18.04
N ARG A 231 11.27 18.10 -16.78
CA ARG A 231 12.09 17.42 -15.77
C ARG A 231 11.67 15.96 -15.60
N LEU A 232 10.37 15.70 -15.45
CA LEU A 232 9.85 14.34 -15.31
C LEU A 232 10.07 13.52 -16.59
N SER A 233 9.84 14.07 -17.78
CA SER A 233 10.10 13.38 -19.04
C SER A 233 11.57 12.99 -19.21
N ASN A 234 12.49 13.91 -18.88
CA ASN A 234 13.92 13.61 -18.83
C ASN A 234 14.19 12.49 -17.82
N ILE A 235 13.50 12.51 -16.67
CA ILE A 235 13.65 11.46 -15.66
C ILE A 235 13.29 10.08 -16.18
N LEU A 236 12.13 9.99 -16.84
CA LEU A 236 11.59 8.76 -17.39
C LEU A 236 12.42 8.25 -18.58
N ALA A 237 13.07 9.14 -19.33
CA ALA A 237 13.90 8.80 -20.47
C ALA A 237 15.11 7.90 -20.11
N ASP A 238 15.60 7.96 -18.86
CA ASP A 238 16.72 7.12 -18.40
C ASP A 238 16.43 5.61 -18.47
N TYR A 239 15.15 5.23 -18.49
CA TYR A 239 14.75 3.83 -18.63
C TYR A 239 14.75 3.33 -20.08
N GLN A 240 14.87 4.21 -21.06
CA GLN A 240 14.81 3.85 -22.48
C GLN A 240 16.03 3.00 -22.87
N GLY A 241 15.82 2.05 -23.78
CA GLY A 241 16.83 1.09 -24.18
C GLY A 241 16.70 -0.26 -23.47
N THR A 242 17.73 -1.09 -23.62
CA THR A 242 17.78 -2.43 -23.04
C THR A 242 18.55 -2.40 -21.73
N HIS A 243 17.87 -2.66 -20.62
CA HIS A 243 18.46 -2.66 -19.29
C HIS A 243 18.12 -3.92 -18.51
N ASN A 244 18.82 -4.15 -17.40
CA ASN A 244 18.50 -5.21 -16.45
C ASN A 244 17.51 -4.70 -15.40
N PHE A 245 16.27 -5.19 -15.44
CA PHE A 245 15.19 -4.73 -14.57
C PHE A 245 14.95 -5.66 -13.36
N HIS A 246 15.95 -6.43 -12.90
CA HIS A 246 15.76 -7.38 -11.80
C HIS A 246 15.24 -6.71 -10.50
N ASN A 247 15.70 -5.49 -10.19
CA ASN A 247 15.21 -4.71 -9.03
C ASN A 247 13.77 -4.21 -9.18
N PHE A 248 13.30 -4.11 -10.43
CA PHE A 248 11.97 -3.64 -10.79
C PHE A 248 10.93 -4.76 -10.79
N THR A 249 11.27 -5.97 -10.34
CA THR A 249 10.32 -7.07 -10.19
C THR A 249 10.51 -7.73 -8.81
N VAL A 250 9.85 -8.86 -8.58
CA VAL A 250 9.94 -9.65 -7.35
C VAL A 250 10.53 -11.01 -7.69
N ARG A 251 11.38 -11.57 -6.81
CA ARG A 251 12.00 -12.90 -6.96
C ARG A 251 12.81 -13.09 -8.25
N MET A 252 13.53 -12.05 -8.67
CA MET A 252 14.41 -12.11 -9.85
C MET A 252 15.86 -11.94 -9.44
N SER A 253 16.72 -12.86 -9.89
CA SER A 253 18.17 -12.74 -9.69
C SER A 253 18.75 -11.67 -10.63
N PRO A 254 19.76 -10.89 -10.19
CA PRO A 254 20.49 -9.99 -11.08
C PRO A 254 21.13 -10.69 -12.28
N THR A 255 21.48 -11.97 -12.13
CA THR A 255 22.11 -12.79 -13.17
C THR A 255 21.12 -13.40 -14.16
N ASP A 256 19.81 -13.30 -13.92
CA ASP A 256 18.80 -13.91 -14.78
C ASP A 256 18.67 -13.14 -16.11
N PRO A 257 18.92 -13.78 -17.28
CA PRO A 257 18.78 -13.11 -18.57
C PRO A 257 17.35 -12.63 -18.83
N SER A 258 16.35 -13.28 -18.24
CA SER A 258 14.95 -12.88 -18.34
C SER A 258 14.63 -11.61 -17.55
N ALA A 259 15.58 -11.03 -16.80
CA ALA A 259 15.44 -9.70 -16.22
C ALA A 259 15.66 -8.57 -17.25
N LYS A 260 16.29 -8.86 -18.39
CA LYS A 260 16.56 -7.86 -19.43
C LYS A 260 15.28 -7.51 -20.19
N ARG A 261 14.94 -6.23 -20.24
CA ARG A 261 13.76 -5.72 -20.96
C ARG A 261 14.13 -4.50 -21.79
N TYR A 262 13.35 -4.28 -22.84
CA TYR A 262 13.53 -3.17 -23.76
C TYR A 262 12.35 -2.20 -23.66
N ILE A 263 12.67 -0.97 -23.28
CA ILE A 263 11.74 0.16 -23.24
C ILE A 263 11.99 0.99 -24.49
N LEU A 264 10.97 1.13 -25.33
CA LEU A 264 11.06 1.91 -26.57
C LEU A 264 10.92 3.41 -26.29
N ASN A 265 9.98 3.78 -25.42
CA ASN A 265 9.72 5.16 -25.06
C ASN A 265 9.15 5.22 -23.64
N PHE A 266 9.52 6.24 -22.88
CA PHE A 266 8.92 6.55 -21.59
C PHE A 266 8.99 8.06 -21.36
N SER A 267 7.83 8.71 -21.22
CA SER A 267 7.74 10.18 -21.11
C SER A 267 6.49 10.63 -20.34
N CYS A 268 6.47 11.89 -19.92
CA CYS A 268 5.29 12.56 -19.39
C CYS A 268 4.50 13.19 -20.55
N ALA A 269 3.30 12.69 -20.80
CA ALA A 269 2.41 13.13 -21.87
C ALA A 269 1.55 14.36 -21.49
N GLY A 270 1.80 14.96 -20.33
CA GLY A 270 1.14 16.19 -19.86
C GLY A 270 0.16 15.98 -18.71
N VAL A 271 -0.65 17.01 -18.46
CA VAL A 271 -1.63 17.05 -17.37
C VAL A 271 -3.04 16.85 -17.93
N GLN A 272 -3.83 16.05 -17.22
CA GLN A 272 -5.26 15.83 -17.45
C GLN A 272 -6.04 16.44 -16.29
N MET A 273 -7.06 17.24 -16.59
CA MET A 273 -8.00 17.69 -15.57
C MET A 273 -9.08 16.62 -15.36
N ILE A 274 -9.22 16.16 -14.11
CA ILE A 274 -10.26 15.19 -13.70
C ILE A 274 -10.90 15.76 -12.43
N GLU A 275 -12.21 16.02 -12.48
CA GLU A 275 -12.99 16.57 -11.35
C GLU A 275 -12.36 17.83 -10.72
N GLY A 276 -11.81 18.72 -11.56
CA GLY A 276 -11.18 19.97 -11.11
C GLY A 276 -9.76 19.82 -10.51
N LYS A 277 -9.18 18.61 -10.49
CA LYS A 277 -7.82 18.35 -10.03
C LYS A 277 -6.88 18.06 -11.20
N GLN A 278 -5.63 18.48 -11.08
CA GLN A 278 -4.57 18.16 -12.05
C GLN A 278 -4.04 16.74 -11.82
N TRP A 279 -4.03 15.93 -12.89
CA TRP A 279 -3.45 14.59 -12.92
C TRP A 279 -2.35 14.50 -13.97
N VAL A 280 -1.15 14.12 -13.58
CA VAL A 280 0.00 13.97 -14.47
C VAL A 280 -0.07 12.60 -15.15
N ARG A 281 -0.01 12.59 -16.49
CA ARG A 281 -0.10 11.38 -17.32
C ARG A 281 1.27 10.98 -17.83
N MET A 282 1.73 9.80 -17.43
CA MET A 282 2.98 9.20 -17.85
C MET A 282 2.69 8.03 -18.79
N VAL A 283 3.46 7.90 -19.87
CA VAL A 283 3.21 6.92 -20.93
C VAL A 283 4.48 6.11 -21.16
N VAL A 284 4.38 4.79 -21.02
CA VAL A 284 5.48 3.86 -21.28
C VAL A 284 5.13 2.91 -22.41
N LEU A 285 6.03 2.78 -23.38
CA LEU A 285 5.98 1.84 -24.49
C LEU A 285 7.15 0.88 -24.36
N GLY A 286 6.86 -0.42 -24.24
CA GLY A 286 7.87 -1.46 -24.10
C GLY A 286 7.48 -2.74 -24.83
N GLN A 287 8.47 -3.57 -25.17
CA GLN A 287 8.20 -4.86 -25.82
C GLN A 287 7.41 -5.80 -24.90
N SER A 288 7.89 -5.93 -23.66
CA SER A 288 7.26 -6.74 -22.62
C SER A 288 7.60 -6.18 -21.24
N PHE A 289 6.75 -6.49 -20.26
CA PHE A 289 6.90 -6.04 -18.88
C PHE A 289 6.80 -7.23 -17.92
N MET A 290 7.63 -7.22 -16.89
CA MET A 290 7.54 -8.16 -15.77
C MET A 290 6.49 -7.69 -14.76
N MET A 291 6.16 -8.57 -13.81
CA MET A 291 5.29 -8.25 -12.69
C MET A 291 5.82 -7.03 -11.93
N HIS A 292 4.94 -6.07 -11.66
CA HIS A 292 5.22 -4.80 -10.95
C HIS A 292 6.23 -3.85 -11.60
N GLN A 293 6.83 -4.20 -12.76
CA GLN A 293 7.91 -3.43 -13.38
C GLN A 293 7.57 -1.95 -13.57
N ILE A 294 6.42 -1.66 -14.19
CA ILE A 294 6.00 -0.29 -14.48
C ILE A 294 5.79 0.48 -13.18
N ARG A 295 5.12 -0.12 -12.19
CA ARG A 295 4.84 0.52 -10.90
C ARG A 295 6.12 0.86 -10.13
N LYS A 296 7.13 -0.01 -10.19
CA LYS A 296 8.44 0.25 -9.59
C LYS A 296 9.25 1.31 -10.34
N MET A 297 9.18 1.32 -11.67
CA MET A 297 9.80 2.36 -12.49
C MET A 297 9.19 3.74 -12.18
N ILE A 298 7.86 3.82 -12.12
CA ILE A 298 7.13 5.05 -11.73
C ILE A 298 7.49 5.45 -10.31
N GLY A 299 7.52 4.51 -9.36
CA GLY A 299 7.81 4.82 -7.96
C GLY A 299 9.18 5.45 -7.75
N LEU A 300 10.22 4.92 -8.42
CA LEU A 300 11.56 5.48 -8.34
C LEU A 300 11.66 6.82 -9.09
N ALA A 301 11.04 6.93 -10.26
CA ALA A 301 10.99 8.19 -11.01
C ALA A 301 10.34 9.33 -10.20
N VAL A 302 9.24 9.03 -9.50
CA VAL A 302 8.57 10.00 -8.62
C VAL A 302 9.45 10.35 -7.43
N ALA A 303 10.13 9.38 -6.81
CA ALA A 303 11.08 9.66 -5.73
C ALA A 303 12.20 10.61 -6.18
N VAL A 304 12.75 10.42 -7.39
CA VAL A 304 13.74 11.32 -7.97
C VAL A 304 13.14 12.70 -8.30
N ALA A 305 11.96 12.75 -8.93
CA ALA A 305 11.30 14.00 -9.30
C ALA A 305 10.95 14.89 -8.08
N ARG A 306 10.66 14.27 -6.94
CA ARG A 306 10.41 14.93 -5.65
C ARG A 306 11.69 15.38 -4.93
N GLY A 307 12.87 14.93 -5.39
CA GLY A 307 14.14 15.11 -4.68
C GLY A 307 14.32 14.21 -3.45
N ALA A 308 13.51 13.16 -3.31
CA ALA A 308 13.68 12.16 -2.25
C ALA A 308 14.81 11.18 -2.56
N ALA A 309 15.11 10.94 -3.84
CA ALA A 309 16.21 10.09 -4.30
C ALA A 309 17.14 10.88 -5.23
N PRO A 310 18.46 10.59 -5.25
CA PRO A 310 19.38 11.19 -6.19
C PRO A 310 19.10 10.68 -7.61
N ARG A 311 19.45 11.47 -8.63
CA ARG A 311 19.16 11.16 -10.04
C ARG A 311 19.81 9.84 -10.48
N GLU A 312 21.00 9.58 -9.97
CA GLU A 312 21.84 8.41 -10.23
C GLU A 312 21.18 7.11 -9.73
N ALA A 313 20.19 7.20 -8.84
CA ALA A 313 19.47 6.05 -8.29
C ALA A 313 18.86 5.16 -9.38
N ILE A 314 18.40 5.75 -10.48
CA ILE A 314 17.86 4.98 -11.62
C ILE A 314 18.94 4.12 -12.26
N GLY A 315 20.09 4.71 -12.60
CA GLY A 315 21.22 3.99 -13.17
C GLY A 315 21.76 2.89 -12.24
N MET A 316 21.82 3.17 -10.93
CA MET A 316 22.21 2.18 -9.93
C MET A 316 21.22 1.01 -9.87
N ALA A 317 19.91 1.29 -9.83
CA ALA A 317 18.87 0.26 -9.78
C ALA A 317 18.83 -0.63 -11.04
N LEU A 318 19.26 -0.11 -12.20
CA LEU A 318 19.36 -0.86 -13.46
C LEU A 318 20.68 -1.67 -13.56
N SER A 319 21.66 -1.40 -12.69
CA SER A 319 22.94 -2.11 -12.69
C SER A 319 22.77 -3.57 -12.24
N PRO A 320 23.41 -4.56 -12.89
CA PRO A 320 23.24 -5.98 -12.55
C PRO A 320 24.00 -6.42 -11.29
N HIS A 321 24.66 -5.49 -10.59
CA HIS A 321 25.61 -5.82 -9.52
C HIS A 321 25.01 -5.74 -8.12
N ARG A 322 23.83 -5.12 -7.98
CA ARG A 322 23.27 -4.76 -6.69
C ARG A 322 21.76 -4.93 -6.65
N VAL A 323 21.27 -5.38 -5.50
CA VAL A 323 19.85 -5.46 -5.22
C VAL A 323 19.44 -4.23 -4.42
N PHE A 324 18.43 -3.52 -4.91
CA PHE A 324 17.90 -2.32 -4.27
C PHE A 324 16.42 -2.47 -3.93
N PRO A 325 15.97 -1.95 -2.76
CA PRO A 325 14.56 -1.85 -2.44
C PRO A 325 13.95 -0.71 -3.29
N VAL A 326 13.35 -1.03 -4.42
CA VAL A 326 12.72 -0.02 -5.29
C VAL A 326 11.28 0.28 -4.84
N PRO A 327 10.89 1.55 -4.61
CA PRO A 327 9.53 1.93 -4.27
C PRO A 327 8.54 1.51 -5.36
N MET A 328 7.39 0.97 -4.96
CA MET A 328 6.33 0.54 -5.87
C MET A 328 5.16 1.51 -5.79
N ALA A 329 4.80 2.13 -6.92
CA ALA A 329 3.63 3.01 -6.99
C ALA A 329 2.32 2.21 -6.84
N PRO A 330 1.18 2.83 -6.45
CA PRO A 330 -0.13 2.16 -6.36
C PRO A 330 -0.60 1.54 -7.69
N GLU A 331 -1.52 0.57 -7.66
CA GLU A 331 -2.10 0.01 -8.90
C GLU A 331 -3.14 0.91 -9.56
N LEU A 332 -3.82 1.76 -8.78
CA LEU A 332 -5.02 2.49 -9.20
C LEU A 332 -4.81 3.33 -10.48
N GLY A 333 -3.66 3.98 -10.60
CA GLY A 333 -3.34 4.85 -11.73
C GLY A 333 -2.86 4.11 -12.99
N LEU A 334 -2.57 2.81 -12.91
CA LEU A 334 -2.00 2.04 -14.03
C LEU A 334 -3.09 1.39 -14.88
N PHE A 335 -3.02 1.58 -16.19
CA PHE A 335 -3.84 0.82 -17.13
C PHE A 335 -3.14 0.54 -18.46
N LEU A 336 -3.52 -0.57 -19.09
CA LEU A 336 -3.06 -0.91 -20.43
C LEU A 336 -3.79 -0.05 -21.45
N ASP A 337 -3.04 0.76 -22.18
CA ASP A 337 -3.60 1.69 -23.16
C ASP A 337 -3.75 1.05 -24.53
N GLN A 338 -2.69 0.40 -25.05
CA GLN A 338 -2.73 -0.20 -26.39
C GLN A 338 -1.81 -1.42 -26.50
N THR A 339 -2.24 -2.39 -27.28
CA THR A 339 -1.44 -3.53 -27.73
C THR A 339 -1.16 -3.40 -29.22
N PHE A 340 0.07 -3.69 -29.64
CA PHE A 340 0.53 -3.51 -31.02
C PHE A 340 0.87 -4.86 -31.66
N PHE A 341 0.57 -4.96 -32.95
CA PHE A 341 0.72 -6.15 -33.78
C PHE A 341 1.38 -5.77 -35.12
N ASP A 342 2.38 -4.90 -35.10
CA ASP A 342 3.04 -4.36 -36.29
C ASP A 342 3.62 -5.47 -37.18
N ALA A 343 4.26 -6.48 -36.57
CA ALA A 343 4.85 -7.59 -37.33
C ALA A 343 3.77 -8.41 -38.06
N TYR A 344 2.60 -8.57 -37.43
CA TYR A 344 1.45 -9.21 -38.05
C TYR A 344 0.84 -8.33 -39.14
N ASN A 345 0.63 -7.04 -38.85
CA ASN A 345 0.04 -6.08 -39.79
C ASN A 345 0.89 -5.90 -41.03
N ASN A 346 2.22 -5.86 -40.91
CA ASN A 346 3.12 -5.76 -42.06
C ASN A 346 3.08 -7.01 -42.95
N ARG A 347 2.71 -8.17 -42.39
CA ARG A 347 2.71 -9.44 -43.13
C ARG A 347 1.33 -9.82 -43.68
N TRP A 348 0.25 -9.42 -43.03
CA TRP A 348 -1.12 -9.85 -43.36
C TRP A 348 -2.16 -8.73 -43.34
N GLY A 349 -1.78 -7.49 -43.05
CA GLY A 349 -2.72 -6.38 -42.85
C GLY A 349 -3.45 -5.92 -44.12
N ASP A 350 -2.89 -6.17 -45.30
CA ASP A 350 -3.44 -5.69 -46.58
C ASP A 350 -4.29 -6.75 -47.32
N ASP A 351 -4.20 -8.03 -46.94
CA ASP A 351 -4.65 -9.13 -47.80
C ASP A 351 -6.10 -9.60 -47.57
N ARG A 352 -6.69 -9.48 -46.36
CA ARG A 352 -7.94 -10.23 -46.06
C ARG A 352 -9.00 -9.57 -45.17
N ASP A 353 -8.63 -8.84 -44.11
CA ASP A 353 -9.62 -8.42 -43.09
C ASP A 353 -9.26 -7.11 -42.35
N GLY A 354 -8.27 -6.35 -42.83
CA GLY A 354 -7.82 -5.09 -42.25
C GLY A 354 -6.68 -5.24 -41.23
N LYS A 355 -6.11 -4.09 -40.82
CA LYS A 355 -5.00 -4.02 -39.86
C LYS A 355 -5.53 -4.19 -38.43
N LEU A 356 -4.79 -4.90 -37.59
CA LEU A 356 -5.06 -4.96 -36.15
C LEU A 356 -4.58 -3.65 -35.50
N THR A 357 -5.47 -2.66 -35.49
CA THR A 357 -5.25 -1.36 -34.87
C THR A 357 -6.48 -0.91 -34.07
N LEU A 358 -6.27 -0.01 -33.12
CA LEU A 358 -7.33 0.66 -32.37
C LEU A 358 -7.80 1.96 -33.03
N ASP A 359 -7.23 2.34 -34.18
CA ASP A 359 -7.52 3.62 -34.83
C ASP A 359 -9.02 3.78 -35.13
N ASP A 360 -9.69 2.69 -35.52
CA ASP A 360 -11.13 2.65 -35.80
C ASP A 360 -12.00 2.86 -34.55
N TYR A 361 -11.44 2.64 -33.36
CA TYR A 361 -12.16 2.68 -32.07
C TYR A 361 -11.65 3.81 -31.16
N LYS A 362 -10.92 4.79 -31.72
CA LYS A 362 -10.24 5.82 -30.94
C LYS A 362 -11.22 6.66 -30.12
N GLN A 363 -12.38 6.99 -30.68
CA GLN A 363 -13.38 7.82 -29.99
C GLN A 363 -14.01 7.04 -28.83
N GLU A 364 -14.36 5.78 -29.05
CA GLU A 364 -14.93 4.89 -28.05
C GLU A 364 -13.95 4.65 -26.89
N VAL A 365 -12.65 4.55 -27.17
CA VAL A 365 -11.61 4.49 -26.15
C VAL A 365 -11.54 5.77 -25.34
N LEU A 366 -11.58 6.95 -25.98
CA LEU A 366 -11.58 8.24 -25.28
C LEU A 366 -12.82 8.41 -24.42
N ASP A 367 -13.99 8.06 -24.94
CA ASP A 367 -15.27 8.11 -24.23
C ASP A 367 -15.26 7.16 -23.02
N PHE A 368 -14.75 5.94 -23.19
CA PHE A 368 -14.61 4.98 -22.09
C PHE A 368 -13.66 5.49 -21.00
N LYS A 369 -12.52 6.10 -21.38
CA LYS A 369 -11.59 6.72 -20.42
C LYS A 369 -12.28 7.83 -19.62
N ALA A 370 -12.98 8.72 -20.30
CA ALA A 370 -13.65 9.87 -19.70
C ALA A 370 -14.85 9.48 -18.81
N GLN A 371 -15.67 8.53 -19.23
CA GLN A 371 -16.92 8.17 -18.56
C GLN A 371 -16.74 7.15 -17.44
N HIS A 372 -15.78 6.22 -17.57
CA HIS A 372 -15.65 5.09 -16.65
C HIS A 372 -14.30 5.06 -15.92
N MET A 373 -13.19 5.29 -16.62
CA MET A 373 -11.85 5.08 -16.06
C MET A 373 -11.40 6.22 -15.13
N TYR A 374 -11.36 7.45 -15.65
CA TYR A 374 -10.88 8.61 -14.90
C TYR A 374 -11.74 8.95 -13.68
N PRO A 375 -13.08 8.93 -13.75
CA PRO A 375 -13.92 9.14 -12.57
C PRO A 375 -13.72 8.05 -11.51
N HIS A 376 -13.56 6.79 -11.93
CA HIS A 376 -13.26 5.70 -10.99
C HIS A 376 -11.94 5.94 -10.25
N ILE A 377 -10.87 6.31 -10.97
CA ILE A 377 -9.55 6.59 -10.38
C ILE A 377 -9.63 7.77 -9.41
N SER A 378 -10.23 8.89 -9.83
CA SER A 378 -10.35 10.09 -9.00
C SER A 378 -11.14 9.83 -7.72
N ARG A 379 -12.31 9.19 -7.83
CA ARG A 379 -13.17 8.86 -6.69
C ARG A 379 -12.46 7.94 -5.70
N LYS A 380 -11.81 6.87 -6.17
CA LYS A 380 -11.12 5.92 -5.28
C LYS A 380 -9.95 6.55 -4.55
N ASP A 381 -9.19 7.42 -5.22
CA ASP A 381 -8.10 8.14 -4.55
C ASP A 381 -8.64 9.16 -3.53
N ALA A 382 -9.76 9.83 -3.83
CA ALA A 382 -10.40 10.75 -2.90
C ALA A 382 -10.98 10.06 -1.65
N GLU A 383 -11.58 8.86 -1.81
CA GLU A 383 -12.16 8.08 -0.72
C GLU A 383 -11.08 7.49 0.21
N ALA A 384 -10.03 6.88 -0.35
CA ALA A 384 -9.07 6.10 0.40
C ALA A 384 -7.71 6.82 0.62
N GLY A 385 -7.50 7.97 0.01
CA GLY A 385 -6.25 8.73 0.12
C GLY A 385 -5.02 7.94 -0.33
N ILE A 386 -5.16 7.08 -1.34
CA ILE A 386 -4.18 6.06 -1.74
C ILE A 386 -2.84 6.71 -2.11
N ASN A 387 -2.86 7.68 -3.02
CA ASN A 387 -1.65 8.35 -3.49
C ASN A 387 -1.01 9.19 -2.38
N SER A 388 -1.80 9.91 -1.58
CA SER A 388 -1.29 10.72 -0.46
C SER A 388 -0.61 9.87 0.63
N SER A 389 -1.15 8.68 0.89
CA SER A 389 -0.60 7.71 1.83
C SER A 389 0.69 7.09 1.29
N TRP A 390 0.70 6.72 0.01
CA TRP A 390 1.88 6.18 -0.66
C TRP A 390 3.04 7.19 -0.70
N VAL A 391 2.78 8.45 -1.06
CA VAL A 391 3.81 9.50 -1.12
C VAL A 391 4.55 9.67 0.22
N ARG A 392 3.87 9.52 1.36
CA ARG A 392 4.49 9.57 2.70
C ARG A 392 5.55 8.49 2.90
N THR A 393 5.45 7.36 2.19
CA THR A 393 6.42 6.26 2.28
C THR A 393 7.69 6.51 1.47
N LEU A 394 7.69 7.46 0.53
CA LEU A 394 8.85 7.80 -0.31
C LEU A 394 9.84 8.66 0.47
N ASN A 395 10.47 8.08 1.49
CA ASN A 395 11.40 8.77 2.37
C ASN A 395 12.63 7.91 2.68
N GLU A 396 13.65 8.58 3.20
CA GLU A 396 14.95 7.98 3.49
C GLU A 396 14.87 6.79 4.45
N ARG A 397 13.95 6.80 5.41
CA ARG A 397 13.80 5.69 6.37
C ARG A 397 13.22 4.41 5.74
N CYS A 398 12.61 4.52 4.57
CA CYS A 398 11.99 3.38 3.89
C CYS A 398 12.89 2.79 2.80
N PHE A 399 13.69 3.62 2.12
CA PHE A 399 14.44 3.20 0.93
C PHE A 399 15.94 3.53 0.96
N HIS A 400 16.39 4.33 1.94
CA HIS A 400 17.79 4.70 2.17
C HIS A 400 18.50 5.19 0.90
N PHE A 401 17.90 6.11 0.16
CA PHE A 401 18.41 6.53 -1.15
C PHE A 401 19.82 7.13 -1.07
N SER A 402 20.17 7.76 0.07
CA SER A 402 21.49 8.35 0.26
C SER A 402 22.63 7.32 0.26
N CYS A 403 22.36 6.09 0.67
CA CYS A 403 23.38 5.04 0.76
C CYS A 403 23.50 4.20 -0.53
N TRP A 404 22.72 4.50 -1.58
CA TRP A 404 22.80 3.76 -2.83
C TRP A 404 24.14 4.01 -3.54
N ALA A 405 24.66 5.24 -3.41
CA ALA A 405 25.89 5.71 -4.06
C ALA A 405 27.18 5.23 -3.38
N ASP A 406 27.15 4.90 -2.09
CA ASP A 406 28.34 4.51 -1.31
C ASP A 406 28.09 3.22 -0.50
N PRO A 407 28.73 2.09 -0.84
CA PRO A 407 28.60 0.84 -0.08
C PRO A 407 29.11 0.96 1.37
N ASP A 408 30.07 1.84 1.64
CA ASP A 408 30.61 2.07 2.98
C ASP A 408 29.69 2.98 3.80
N ALA A 409 28.89 3.85 3.18
CA ALA A 409 27.92 4.68 3.90
C ALA A 409 26.79 3.85 4.53
N LEU A 410 26.28 2.82 3.83
CA LEU A 410 25.33 1.87 4.40
C LEU A 410 26.01 1.09 5.53
N ALA A 411 27.19 0.49 5.31
CA ALA A 411 27.91 -0.24 6.35
C ALA A 411 28.28 0.64 7.56
N ALA A 412 28.64 1.92 7.37
CA ALA A 412 28.99 2.89 8.40
C ALA A 412 27.77 3.40 9.19
N GLN A 413 26.62 3.65 8.53
CA GLN A 413 25.35 3.91 9.22
C GLN A 413 24.86 2.69 10.01
N LEU A 414 25.07 1.48 9.48
CA LEU A 414 24.69 0.23 10.12
C LEU A 414 25.61 -0.12 11.30
N SER A 415 26.89 0.28 11.26
CA SER A 415 27.92 -0.03 12.28
C SER A 415 28.18 1.08 13.32
N ALA A 416 27.57 2.26 13.19
CA ALA A 416 27.76 3.36 14.15
C ALA A 416 27.35 2.96 15.59
N PRO A 417 28.28 3.01 16.58
CA PRO A 417 27.98 2.68 17.97
C PRO A 417 27.07 3.73 18.63
N ARG A 418 26.29 3.30 19.63
CA ARG A 418 25.46 4.17 20.49
C ARG A 418 26.27 5.33 21.08
N GLN A 419 26.13 6.54 20.56
CA GLN A 419 26.40 7.73 21.35
C GLN A 419 25.22 7.96 22.29
N LEU A 420 25.35 7.44 23.52
CA LEU A 420 24.66 8.01 24.67
C LEU A 420 25.03 9.50 24.74
N GLN A 421 24.04 10.38 24.52
CA GLN A 421 24.15 11.76 24.96
C GLN A 421 24.19 11.77 26.49
N ALA A 422 25.38 11.55 27.06
CA ALA A 422 25.66 11.99 28.41
C ALA A 422 25.90 13.50 28.33
N SER A 423 24.91 14.26 28.79
CA SER A 423 25.08 15.68 29.08
C SER A 423 26.26 15.84 30.06
N SER A 424 27.28 16.56 29.62
CA SER A 424 28.44 16.91 30.43
C SER A 424 28.02 17.86 31.56
N SER A 425 28.25 17.44 32.80
CA SER A 425 28.48 18.35 33.92
C SER A 425 29.90 18.15 34.41
N THR A 426 30.68 19.20 34.24
CA THR A 426 32.09 19.41 34.58
C THR A 426 32.41 19.09 36.05
N MET A 427 33.57 18.47 36.31
CA MET A 427 34.54 18.96 37.31
C MET A 427 35.90 18.24 37.23
N HIS A 428 36.95 19.02 37.48
CA HIS A 428 38.38 18.71 37.36
C HIS A 428 38.91 17.71 38.39
N SER A 429 39.98 16.99 38.07
CA SER A 429 41.26 17.00 38.81
C SER A 429 42.31 16.09 38.15
N THR A 430 43.57 16.45 38.35
CA THR A 430 44.84 16.06 37.72
C THR A 430 45.41 14.67 38.11
N ASP A 431 46.51 14.32 37.43
CA ASP A 431 47.55 13.31 37.73
C ASP A 431 47.26 11.88 37.24
N SER A 432 48.18 11.10 36.66
CA SER A 432 49.63 11.17 36.51
C SER A 432 50.10 10.16 35.44
N TRP A 433 51.25 10.44 34.83
CA TRP A 433 52.01 9.60 33.91
C TRP A 433 52.43 8.23 34.48
N GLN A 434 52.49 7.16 33.65
CA GLN A 434 53.74 6.41 33.34
C GLN A 434 53.54 5.14 32.45
N ARG A 435 54.21 5.18 31.28
CA ARG A 435 55.05 4.17 30.58
C ARG A 435 54.51 2.74 30.24
N ASP A 436 54.20 2.52 28.95
CA ASP A 436 54.97 1.76 27.92
C ASP A 436 55.67 0.40 28.27
N PRO A 437 56.01 -0.47 27.26
CA PRO A 437 55.19 -1.23 26.31
C PRO A 437 55.75 -2.69 26.16
N HIS A 438 55.33 -3.50 25.18
CA HIS A 438 56.12 -4.54 24.43
C HIS A 438 55.15 -5.53 23.74
N PHE A 439 55.02 -5.57 22.40
CA PHE A 439 55.89 -6.11 21.34
C PHE A 439 55.40 -7.50 20.84
N CYS A 440 55.12 -7.56 19.54
CA CYS A 440 54.85 -8.73 18.67
C CYS A 440 56.07 -8.85 17.70
N PRO A 441 56.16 -9.78 16.71
CA PRO A 441 55.59 -11.12 16.50
C PRO A 441 56.64 -12.15 15.93
N GLU A 442 56.14 -13.31 15.45
CA GLU A 442 56.62 -14.15 14.31
C GLU A 442 57.25 -15.56 14.51
N GLN A 443 56.56 -16.51 13.82
CA GLN A 443 57.02 -17.63 12.95
C GLN A 443 57.87 -18.80 13.49
N HIS A 444 57.44 -20.03 13.18
CA HIS A 444 58.25 -21.08 12.54
C HIS A 444 57.38 -22.24 12.00
N ALA A 445 57.81 -22.85 10.90
CA ALA A 445 57.12 -23.85 10.08
C ALA A 445 57.78 -25.26 10.14
N ALA A 446 57.17 -26.22 9.43
CA ALA A 446 57.62 -27.57 9.00
C ALA A 446 57.47 -28.71 10.04
N ASP A 447 57.13 -29.98 9.74
CA ASP A 447 57.05 -30.77 8.50
C ASP A 447 56.29 -32.10 8.79
N LEU A 448 55.68 -32.73 7.76
CA LEU A 448 55.81 -34.17 7.42
C LEU A 448 54.82 -34.62 6.32
N MET A 449 55.40 -35.17 5.24
CA MET A 449 54.77 -35.73 4.03
C MET A 449 54.28 -37.18 4.22
N LYS A 450 53.26 -37.62 3.45
CA LYS A 450 53.42 -38.55 2.30
C LYS A 450 52.10 -39.05 1.66
N ASP A 451 52.12 -39.00 0.32
CA ASP A 451 51.58 -39.89 -0.72
C ASP A 451 50.06 -39.98 -1.03
N GLY A 452 49.70 -39.54 -2.26
CA GLY A 452 48.46 -39.88 -3.00
C GLY A 452 48.64 -41.14 -3.88
N PRO A 453 47.96 -41.32 -5.05
CA PRO A 453 46.99 -40.44 -5.71
C PRO A 453 45.78 -41.16 -6.40
N SER A 454 44.97 -40.35 -7.11
CA SER A 454 44.26 -40.63 -8.38
C SER A 454 42.92 -41.39 -8.33
N SER A 455 41.81 -40.72 -8.65
CA SER A 455 41.13 -40.66 -9.97
C SER A 455 39.76 -41.34 -9.83
N GLY A 456 38.64 -40.94 -10.43
CA GLY A 456 38.28 -39.91 -11.38
C GLY A 456 36.88 -40.27 -11.90
N GLN A 457 36.11 -39.24 -12.33
CA GLN A 457 34.98 -39.32 -13.27
C GLN A 457 33.70 -40.05 -12.80
N GLY A 458 32.57 -39.34 -12.68
CA GLY A 458 31.53 -39.28 -13.71
C GLY A 458 30.31 -40.03 -13.16
N GLY A 459 29.06 -39.60 -13.22
CA GLY A 459 28.31 -38.89 -14.26
C GLY A 459 26.93 -39.55 -14.33
N TRP A 460 25.90 -38.79 -13.98
CA TRP A 460 24.51 -38.79 -14.51
C TRP A 460 23.59 -40.04 -14.54
N SER A 461 22.34 -39.75 -14.14
CA SER A 461 21.05 -40.25 -14.67
C SER A 461 20.71 -41.74 -14.39
N ASP A 462 19.47 -42.22 -14.33
CA ASP A 462 18.17 -41.77 -14.79
C ASP A 462 17.07 -42.55 -14.01
N ARG A 463 15.85 -42.00 -14.03
CA ARG A 463 14.50 -42.63 -13.94
C ARG A 463 14.26 -44.00 -13.27
N GLY A 464 13.20 -44.04 -12.46
CA GLY A 464 12.40 -45.26 -12.24
C GLY A 464 11.17 -45.09 -11.36
N ARG A 465 9.99 -44.95 -11.98
CA ARG A 465 8.67 -45.12 -11.33
C ARG A 465 8.45 -46.59 -10.97
N GLY A 466 7.73 -46.89 -9.89
CA GLY A 466 7.22 -48.24 -9.67
C GLY A 466 6.52 -48.45 -8.33
N ALA A 467 5.21 -48.66 -8.40
CA ALA A 467 4.28 -48.82 -7.29
C ALA A 467 4.31 -50.20 -6.61
N ARG A 468 3.96 -50.17 -5.31
CA ARG A 468 3.09 -51.10 -4.53
C ARG A 468 3.50 -52.57 -4.27
N SER A 469 3.50 -52.83 -2.95
CA SER A 469 2.73 -53.86 -2.21
C SER A 469 3.28 -55.27 -1.99
N SER A 470 3.38 -55.64 -0.71
CA SER A 470 2.96 -56.92 -0.12
C SER A 470 2.87 -56.70 1.41
N ALA A 471 1.71 -56.78 2.07
CA ALA A 471 0.84 -57.92 2.35
C ALA A 471 1.30 -58.80 3.53
N ARG A 472 0.29 -59.17 4.36
CA ARG A 472 0.22 -60.18 5.44
C ARG A 472 0.40 -59.61 6.85
N GLY A 473 -0.50 -59.85 7.80
CA GLY A 473 -1.74 -60.62 7.81
C GLY A 473 -1.98 -61.28 9.17
N GLY A 474 -3.14 -61.00 9.76
CA GLY A 474 -3.85 -61.82 10.76
C GLY A 474 -3.25 -61.90 12.17
N ARG A 475 -4.01 -62.07 13.26
CA ARG A 475 -5.45 -62.22 13.56
C ARG A 475 -5.56 -62.01 15.10
N ALA A 476 -6.52 -61.22 15.59
CA ALA A 476 -7.76 -61.65 16.27
C ALA A 476 -7.51 -62.49 17.54
N SER A 477 -7.99 -62.19 18.74
CA SER A 477 -9.36 -61.94 19.25
C SER A 477 -9.22 -61.95 20.81
N ASP A 478 -10.12 -61.60 21.72
CA ASP A 478 -11.57 -61.43 21.68
C ASP A 478 -12.05 -60.68 22.96
N ARG A 479 -13.22 -60.08 22.79
CA ARG A 479 -14.31 -59.56 23.66
C ARG A 479 -14.37 -59.75 25.20
N GLY A 480 -15.02 -58.74 25.81
CA GLY A 480 -16.01 -58.84 26.91
C GLY A 480 -15.51 -58.26 28.24
N GLY A 481 -16.15 -57.32 28.97
CA GLY A 481 -17.52 -56.82 29.01
C GLY A 481 -18.18 -57.18 30.34
N ARG A 482 -18.31 -56.22 31.29
CA ARG A 482 -19.47 -55.96 32.20
C ARG A 482 -19.12 -55.30 33.54
N GLN A 483 -20.05 -54.44 33.97
CA GLN A 483 -20.24 -53.79 35.27
C GLN A 483 -20.52 -54.76 36.44
N SER A 484 -20.16 -54.38 37.67
CA SER A 484 -21.14 -54.07 38.76
C SER A 484 -20.46 -53.77 40.11
N ASP A 485 -20.99 -52.72 40.76
CA ASP A 485 -21.22 -52.42 42.19
C ASP A 485 -20.45 -53.08 43.36
N ARG A 486 -20.09 -52.20 44.31
CA ARG A 486 -20.20 -52.25 45.81
C ARG A 486 -19.32 -51.09 46.34
N GLY A 487 -19.68 -50.17 47.24
CA GLY A 487 -20.64 -50.12 48.34
C GLY A 487 -19.86 -49.74 49.62
N GLY A 488 -20.27 -48.68 50.36
CA GLY A 488 -19.79 -48.47 51.75
C GLY A 488 -19.66 -47.03 52.24
N ARG A 489 -20.55 -46.64 53.19
CA ARG A 489 -20.61 -45.37 53.93
C ARG A 489 -19.70 -45.38 55.16
N GLY A 490 -19.33 -44.22 55.70
CA GLY A 490 -18.86 -44.11 57.10
C GLY A 490 -18.37 -42.72 57.52
N ARG A 491 -19.09 -42.07 58.44
CA ARG A 491 -18.82 -40.74 59.05
C ARG A 491 -17.74 -40.81 60.15
N GLY A 492 -17.09 -39.69 60.43
CA GLY A 492 -16.39 -39.48 61.71
C GLY A 492 -15.63 -38.15 61.80
N SER A 493 -16.19 -37.17 62.52
CA SER A 493 -15.46 -36.01 63.06
C SER A 493 -14.49 -36.44 64.17
N PRO A 494 -13.50 -35.59 64.51
CA PRO A 494 -13.39 -35.20 65.91
C PRO A 494 -13.20 -33.70 66.14
N ARG A 495 -13.62 -33.28 67.35
CA ARG A 495 -13.57 -31.95 67.94
C ARG A 495 -12.18 -31.67 68.57
N GLY A 496 -11.72 -30.42 68.42
CA GLY A 496 -11.31 -29.48 69.48
C GLY A 496 -10.11 -29.78 70.41
N GLY A 497 -9.17 -28.83 70.51
CA GLY A 497 -8.29 -28.66 71.67
C GLY A 497 -7.01 -27.82 71.48
N GLN A 498 -7.11 -26.50 71.67
CA GLN A 498 -6.17 -25.51 72.28
C GLN A 498 -4.64 -25.64 72.04
N SER A 499 -3.94 -24.59 71.60
CA SER A 499 -3.47 -23.51 72.49
C SER A 499 -2.85 -22.33 71.73
N SER A 500 -2.97 -21.14 72.32
CA SER A 500 -2.50 -19.82 71.89
C SER A 500 -0.98 -19.69 71.91
N TRP A 501 -0.39 -18.86 71.03
CA TRP A 501 0.59 -17.81 71.41
C TRP A 501 0.61 -16.72 70.32
N ALA A 502 0.71 -15.47 70.77
CA ALA A 502 0.52 -14.24 70.02
C ALA A 502 1.56 -14.02 68.90
N GLY A 503 1.10 -13.45 67.78
CA GLY A 503 1.94 -13.08 66.63
C GLY A 503 1.32 -11.95 65.81
N GLN A 504 1.43 -10.74 66.34
CA GLN A 504 1.58 -9.45 65.64
C GLN A 504 0.99 -9.36 64.21
N LYS A 505 -0.18 -8.72 64.08
CA LYS A 505 -0.69 -8.20 62.80
C LYS A 505 0.35 -7.25 62.21
N ARG A 506 1.09 -7.70 61.19
CA ARG A 506 1.72 -6.81 60.23
C ARG A 506 0.68 -6.50 59.16
N ASP A 507 0.08 -5.33 59.29
CA ASP A 507 -0.58 -4.66 58.18
C ASP A 507 0.46 -4.42 57.08
N ARG A 508 0.63 -5.39 56.18
CA ARG A 508 1.27 -5.15 54.89
C ARG A 508 0.26 -4.41 54.03
N ASN A 509 0.21 -3.11 54.24
CA ASN A 509 -0.25 -2.17 53.23
C ASN A 509 0.77 -2.22 52.08
N THR A 510 0.67 -3.23 51.23
CA THR A 510 1.42 -3.29 49.97
C THR A 510 0.73 -2.28 49.06
N GLN A 511 1.16 -1.03 49.12
CA GLN A 511 0.90 -0.08 48.04
C GLN A 511 1.41 -0.75 46.76
N ALA A 512 0.49 -1.15 45.87
CA ALA A 512 0.84 -1.54 44.52
C ALA A 512 1.49 -0.32 43.87
N SER A 513 2.81 -0.34 43.75
CA SER A 513 3.55 0.73 43.08
C SER A 513 3.07 0.78 41.64
N GLU A 514 2.42 1.87 41.27
CA GLU A 514 2.01 2.17 39.91
C GLU A 514 3.24 2.11 39.00
N MET A 515 3.28 1.15 38.06
CA MET A 515 4.43 0.94 37.19
C MET A 515 4.63 2.15 36.28
N LYS A 516 5.87 2.64 36.21
CA LYS A 516 6.18 3.85 35.45
C LYS A 516 6.27 3.55 33.95
N LEU A 517 5.59 4.38 33.17
CA LEU A 517 5.72 4.41 31.71
C LEU A 517 7.02 5.09 31.29
N THR A 518 7.53 4.72 30.11
CA THR A 518 8.63 5.46 29.46
C THR A 518 8.28 6.93 29.26
N LYS A 519 9.27 7.83 29.27
CA LYS A 519 9.08 9.21 28.81
C LYS A 519 8.94 9.27 27.29
N GLU A 520 9.68 8.42 26.60
CA GLU A 520 9.59 8.23 25.15
C GLU A 520 8.26 7.56 24.77
N ARG A 521 7.68 8.01 23.67
CA ARG A 521 6.43 7.56 23.08
C ARG A 521 6.68 7.05 21.67
N ILE A 522 6.09 5.93 21.32
CA ILE A 522 6.10 5.40 19.95
C ILE A 522 4.83 5.88 19.27
N ILE A 523 4.97 6.52 18.11
CA ILE A 523 3.85 6.98 17.30
C ILE A 523 3.78 6.15 16.02
N PHE A 524 2.64 5.50 15.80
CA PHE A 524 2.29 4.87 14.53
C PHE A 524 1.33 5.78 13.78
N GLN A 525 1.75 6.28 12.63
CA GLN A 525 0.87 6.97 11.71
C GLN A 525 0.18 5.93 10.83
N THR A 526 -1.12 5.77 11.00
CA THR A 526 -1.88 4.77 10.25
C THR A 526 -2.84 5.43 9.27
N THR A 527 -3.38 4.63 8.35
CA THR A 527 -4.48 5.04 7.47
C THR A 527 -5.76 5.43 8.23
N HIS A 528 -5.89 5.05 9.51
CA HIS A 528 -7.07 5.27 10.34
C HIS A 528 -6.81 6.28 11.49
N GLY A 529 -5.67 6.98 11.45
CA GLY A 529 -5.25 7.95 12.47
C GLY A 529 -3.93 7.60 13.15
N ASP A 530 -3.44 8.51 13.97
CA ASP A 530 -2.19 8.32 14.72
C ASP A 530 -2.47 7.55 16.02
N ILE A 531 -1.63 6.57 16.34
CA ILE A 531 -1.67 5.81 17.60
C ILE A 531 -0.38 6.10 18.37
N GLU A 532 -0.52 6.61 19.59
CA GLU A 532 0.60 6.91 20.49
C GLU A 532 0.66 5.89 21.62
N MET A 533 1.82 5.27 21.79
CA MET A 533 2.06 4.19 22.74
C MET A 533 3.17 4.54 23.72
N ALA A 534 2.99 4.09 24.95
CA ALA A 534 3.93 4.17 26.05
C ALA A 534 4.27 2.77 26.55
N LEU A 535 5.53 2.54 26.94
CA LEU A 535 6.00 1.21 27.29
C LEU A 535 6.33 1.07 28.79
N TYR A 536 6.30 -0.17 29.30
CA TYR A 536 6.60 -0.54 30.69
C TYR A 536 7.99 -1.19 30.82
N PRO A 537 9.08 -0.40 30.92
CA PRO A 537 10.44 -0.94 30.94
C PRO A 537 10.73 -1.79 32.18
N GLU A 538 10.04 -1.52 33.30
CA GLU A 538 10.17 -2.30 34.53
C GLU A 538 9.45 -3.67 34.46
N ALA A 539 8.37 -3.76 33.67
CA ALA A 539 7.59 -4.99 33.55
C ALA A 539 8.19 -5.97 32.53
N ALA A 540 8.64 -5.45 31.38
CA ALA A 540 9.13 -6.26 30.27
C ALA A 540 10.38 -5.62 29.61
N PRO A 541 11.52 -5.55 30.33
CA PRO A 541 12.69 -4.80 29.89
C PRO A 541 13.26 -5.26 28.55
N LYS A 542 13.29 -6.57 28.28
CA LYS A 542 13.84 -7.09 27.02
C LYS A 542 12.90 -6.79 25.85
N THR A 543 11.60 -7.00 26.07
CA THR A 543 10.55 -6.71 25.09
C THR A 543 10.51 -5.23 24.73
N VAL A 544 10.53 -4.35 25.75
CA VAL A 544 10.52 -2.90 25.55
C VAL A 544 11.76 -2.42 24.79
N LYS A 545 12.95 -2.93 25.13
CA LYS A 545 14.19 -2.60 24.42
C LYS A 545 14.10 -2.97 22.93
N HIS A 546 13.60 -4.17 22.63
CA HIS A 546 13.46 -4.67 21.27
C HIS A 546 12.46 -3.85 20.44
N ILE A 547 11.24 -3.66 20.95
CA ILE A 547 10.18 -2.91 20.24
C ILE A 547 10.56 -1.44 20.04
N MET A 548 11.19 -0.81 21.04
CA MET A 548 11.69 0.57 20.92
C MET A 548 12.78 0.66 19.85
N GLN A 549 13.66 -0.33 19.75
CA GLN A 549 14.72 -0.35 18.75
C GLN A 549 14.13 -0.52 17.33
N LEU A 550 13.20 -1.45 17.14
CA LEU A 550 12.48 -1.62 15.86
C LEU A 550 11.75 -0.33 15.44
N ALA A 551 11.08 0.36 16.37
CA ALA A 551 10.40 1.62 16.10
C ALA A 551 11.39 2.75 15.73
N ARG A 552 12.54 2.85 16.42
CA ARG A 552 13.59 3.84 16.07
C ARG A 552 14.22 3.57 14.71
N LEU A 553 14.40 2.31 14.35
CA LEU A 553 14.90 1.90 13.04
C LEU A 553 13.86 2.06 11.93
N GLY A 554 12.60 2.39 12.25
CA GLY A 554 11.52 2.48 11.27
C GLY A 554 11.08 1.12 10.71
N ALA A 555 11.36 0.02 11.42
CA ALA A 555 11.01 -1.33 10.97
C ALA A 555 9.49 -1.53 10.84
N TYR A 556 8.67 -0.74 11.53
CA TYR A 556 7.21 -0.78 11.37
C TYR A 556 6.70 0.06 10.18
N ASN A 557 7.55 0.83 9.49
CA ASN A 557 7.15 1.60 8.31
C ASN A 557 6.73 0.66 7.18
N THR A 558 5.63 0.98 6.50
CA THR A 558 4.98 0.16 5.46
C THR A 558 4.46 -1.20 5.95
N ASN A 559 4.47 -1.44 7.27
CA ASN A 559 3.85 -2.60 7.90
C ASN A 559 2.33 -2.38 8.03
N HIS A 560 1.59 -3.32 8.60
CA HIS A 560 0.14 -3.24 8.69
C HIS A 560 -0.44 -4.00 9.89
N PHE A 561 -1.70 -3.74 10.19
CA PHE A 561 -2.52 -4.61 11.05
C PHE A 561 -3.13 -5.72 10.19
N PHE A 562 -2.65 -6.96 10.36
CA PHE A 562 -3.12 -8.09 9.57
C PHE A 562 -4.36 -8.77 10.17
N ARG A 563 -4.59 -8.59 11.48
CA ARG A 563 -5.74 -9.13 12.19
C ARG A 563 -6.42 -8.01 12.97
N VAL A 564 -7.73 -7.86 12.77
CA VAL A 564 -8.58 -6.99 13.58
C VAL A 564 -9.83 -7.78 13.93
N ASP A 565 -9.86 -8.25 15.18
CA ASP A 565 -10.96 -9.04 15.74
C ASP A 565 -11.78 -8.12 16.64
N LYS A 566 -12.96 -7.71 16.15
CA LYS A 566 -13.78 -6.68 16.77
C LYS A 566 -14.13 -7.06 18.21
N GLY A 567 -13.79 -6.18 19.16
CA GLY A 567 -13.99 -6.44 20.58
C GLY A 567 -13.03 -7.46 21.20
N PHE A 568 -11.94 -7.84 20.51
CA PHE A 568 -10.89 -8.71 21.05
C PHE A 568 -9.50 -8.08 20.87
N VAL A 569 -8.92 -8.12 19.67
CA VAL A 569 -7.54 -7.66 19.43
C VAL A 569 -7.35 -7.02 18.05
N ALA A 570 -6.51 -5.99 17.98
CA ALA A 570 -5.91 -5.50 16.74
C ALA A 570 -4.42 -5.86 16.73
N GLN A 571 -3.99 -6.75 15.84
CA GLN A 571 -2.63 -7.30 15.82
C GLN A 571 -1.80 -6.75 14.67
N VAL A 572 -0.64 -6.21 15.03
CA VAL A 572 0.40 -5.74 14.10
C VAL A 572 1.13 -6.95 13.51
N ALA A 573 1.34 -6.96 12.21
CA ALA A 573 2.07 -8.03 11.55
C ALA A 573 3.54 -8.01 11.93
N ASP A 574 4.17 -9.18 11.90
CA ASP A 574 5.61 -9.32 12.05
C ASP A 574 6.33 -8.53 10.94
N CYS A 575 7.37 -7.75 11.27
CA CYS A 575 8.02 -6.86 10.31
C CYS A 575 8.72 -7.64 9.17
N SER A 576 9.08 -8.92 9.39
CA SER A 576 9.71 -9.74 8.34
C SER A 576 8.75 -10.13 7.22
N GLY A 577 7.46 -10.32 7.52
CA GLY A 577 6.45 -10.74 6.55
C GLY A 577 5.40 -9.68 6.24
N GLY A 578 5.28 -8.66 7.10
CA GLY A 578 4.17 -7.72 7.08
C GLY A 578 4.41 -6.44 6.30
N ARG A 579 5.64 -6.13 5.90
CA ARG A 579 6.00 -4.86 5.24
C ARG A 579 5.91 -4.92 3.72
N GLU A 580 5.66 -3.77 3.11
CA GLU A 580 5.76 -3.61 1.65
C GLU A 580 7.20 -3.29 1.22
N ALA A 581 7.91 -2.47 2.00
CA ALA A 581 9.33 -2.22 1.82
C ALA A 581 10.16 -3.34 2.48
N PRO A 582 11.26 -3.80 1.86
CA PRO A 582 12.15 -4.78 2.47
C PRO A 582 12.75 -4.28 3.79
N LEU A 583 13.10 -5.20 4.68
CA LEU A 583 13.95 -4.90 5.83
C LEU A 583 15.37 -4.57 5.34
N ASP A 584 15.94 -3.50 5.87
CA ASP A 584 17.38 -3.28 5.77
C ASP A 584 18.13 -4.28 6.68
N PRO A 585 19.45 -4.49 6.48
CA PRO A 585 20.20 -5.48 7.25
C PRO A 585 20.13 -5.28 8.78
N ARG A 586 20.13 -4.03 9.26
CA ARG A 586 20.07 -3.74 10.71
C ARG A 586 18.68 -3.94 11.28
N GLN A 587 17.65 -3.58 10.52
CA GLN A 587 16.27 -3.92 10.83
C GLN A 587 16.09 -5.44 10.82
N ALA A 588 16.69 -6.16 9.87
CA ALA A 588 16.62 -7.61 9.78
C ALA A 588 17.35 -8.32 10.94
N GLU A 589 18.50 -7.81 11.36
CA GLU A 589 19.23 -8.28 12.55
C GLU A 589 18.40 -8.09 13.81
N GLU A 590 17.86 -6.89 14.02
CA GLU A 590 16.99 -6.63 15.18
C GLU A 590 15.73 -7.49 15.09
N GLU A 591 15.08 -7.58 13.92
CA GLU A 591 13.88 -8.38 13.68
C GLU A 591 14.09 -9.88 13.92
N ALA A 592 15.30 -10.40 13.71
CA ALA A 592 15.62 -11.80 13.96
C ALA A 592 15.69 -12.14 15.46
N ILE A 593 15.79 -11.13 16.34
CA ILE A 593 15.82 -11.33 17.78
C ILE A 593 14.49 -11.91 18.26
N ARG A 594 14.57 -12.89 19.17
CA ARG A 594 13.41 -13.43 19.88
C ARG A 594 13.51 -13.11 21.35
N VAL A 595 12.44 -12.52 21.91
CA VAL A 595 12.36 -12.10 23.30
C VAL A 595 11.63 -13.14 24.15
N PRO A 596 12.03 -13.33 25.41
CA PRO A 596 11.40 -14.28 26.31
C PRO A 596 10.02 -13.81 26.79
N LEU A 597 9.23 -14.73 27.34
CA LEU A 597 8.01 -14.39 28.06
C LEU A 597 8.35 -13.62 29.35
N GLU A 598 7.92 -12.36 29.44
CA GLU A 598 8.10 -11.47 30.60
C GLU A 598 6.72 -11.20 31.21
N VAL A 599 6.41 -11.83 32.35
CA VAL A 599 5.09 -11.71 32.99
C VAL A 599 5.19 -10.96 34.30
N SER A 600 4.26 -10.04 34.53
CA SER A 600 4.10 -9.32 35.79
C SER A 600 2.75 -9.65 36.41
N PRO A 601 2.69 -10.05 37.70
CA PRO A 601 1.42 -10.30 38.38
C PRO A 601 0.59 -9.03 38.62
N THR A 602 1.19 -7.84 38.49
CA THR A 602 0.50 -6.56 38.68
C THR A 602 -0.22 -6.08 37.42
N LEU A 603 0.24 -6.47 36.23
CA LEU A 603 -0.35 -6.06 34.96
C LEU A 603 -1.31 -7.14 34.47
N LYS A 604 -2.49 -6.73 34.03
CA LYS A 604 -3.54 -7.61 33.53
C LYS A 604 -4.22 -6.98 32.33
N HIS A 605 -4.68 -7.79 31.38
CA HIS A 605 -5.38 -7.38 30.17
C HIS A 605 -6.82 -6.90 30.48
N THR A 606 -6.93 -5.84 31.26
CA THR A 606 -8.17 -5.37 31.90
C THR A 606 -8.88 -4.26 31.15
N ARG A 607 -8.22 -3.63 30.18
CA ARG A 607 -8.76 -2.47 29.45
C ARG A 607 -8.25 -2.39 28.03
N ARG A 608 -8.99 -1.62 27.23
CA ARG A 608 -8.63 -1.25 25.86
C ARG A 608 -7.29 -0.50 25.83
N GLY A 609 -6.50 -0.78 24.80
CA GLY A 609 -5.22 -0.13 24.54
C GLY A 609 -4.01 -0.81 25.16
N ILE A 610 -4.16 -1.90 25.93
CA ILE A 610 -3.02 -2.65 26.46
C ILE A 610 -2.26 -3.33 25.30
N LEU A 611 -0.92 -3.28 25.34
CA LEU A 611 -0.06 -3.93 24.37
C LEU A 611 0.37 -5.30 24.88
N SER A 612 0.12 -6.34 24.09
CA SER A 612 0.37 -7.74 24.42
C SER A 612 1.23 -8.39 23.34
N MET A 613 2.40 -8.92 23.71
CA MET A 613 3.38 -9.47 22.75
C MET A 613 2.85 -10.77 22.12
N ALA A 614 2.87 -10.88 20.78
CA ALA A 614 2.50 -12.13 20.13
C ALA A 614 3.65 -13.14 20.22
N ARG A 615 3.32 -14.44 20.21
CA ARG A 615 4.30 -15.54 20.23
C ARG A 615 3.77 -16.74 19.46
N HIS A 616 4.68 -17.65 19.11
CA HIS A 616 4.35 -18.99 18.65
C HIS A 616 4.11 -19.94 19.85
N SER A 617 4.17 -21.25 19.62
CA SER A 617 4.01 -22.26 20.68
C SER A 617 5.09 -22.18 21.76
N ASP A 618 6.29 -21.70 21.42
CA ASP A 618 7.35 -21.47 22.40
C ASP A 618 7.09 -20.15 23.15
N PRO A 619 6.99 -20.16 24.49
CA PRO A 619 6.88 -18.95 25.30
C PRO A 619 7.95 -17.89 25.00
N ASN A 620 9.15 -18.31 24.59
CA ASN A 620 10.30 -17.41 24.34
C ASN A 620 10.47 -17.04 22.86
N SER A 621 9.38 -17.04 22.10
CA SER A 621 9.38 -16.73 20.66
C SER A 621 8.78 -15.38 20.30
N GLY A 622 8.72 -14.43 21.24
CA GLY A 622 8.24 -13.08 20.95
C GLY A 622 9.14 -12.42 19.91
N GLY A 623 8.57 -11.88 18.84
CA GLY A 623 9.30 -11.16 17.79
C GLY A 623 8.87 -9.71 17.74
N SER A 624 8.45 -9.26 16.55
CA SER A 624 7.97 -7.88 16.33
C SER A 624 6.45 -7.74 16.25
N SER A 625 5.72 -8.86 16.11
CA SER A 625 4.26 -8.86 16.11
C SER A 625 3.72 -8.71 17.54
N PHE A 626 2.75 -7.81 17.73
CA PHE A 626 2.05 -7.65 18.99
C PHE A 626 0.59 -7.25 18.77
N SER A 627 -0.24 -7.51 19.78
CA SER A 627 -1.65 -7.19 19.81
C SER A 627 -1.92 -5.96 20.66
N ILE A 628 -2.83 -5.12 20.19
CA ILE A 628 -3.48 -4.07 20.97
C ILE A 628 -4.83 -4.61 21.41
N ILE A 629 -5.04 -4.69 22.71
CA ILE A 629 -6.28 -5.22 23.30
C ILE A 629 -7.43 -4.23 23.07
N LEU A 630 -8.55 -4.71 22.54
CA LEU A 630 -9.73 -3.89 22.25
C LEU A 630 -10.80 -3.95 23.35
N ASN A 631 -10.83 -5.04 24.13
CA ASN A 631 -11.75 -5.29 25.24
C ASN A 631 -11.05 -6.17 26.31
N PRO A 632 -11.49 -6.23 27.59
CA PRO A 632 -10.80 -7.00 28.62
C PRO A 632 -10.69 -8.50 28.28
N THR A 633 -9.49 -9.06 28.40
CA THR A 633 -9.16 -10.46 28.03
C THR A 633 -8.37 -11.16 29.12
N PRO A 634 -8.97 -11.48 30.28
CA PRO A 634 -8.25 -12.07 31.42
C PRO A 634 -7.60 -13.43 31.13
N HIS A 635 -8.09 -14.16 30.13
CA HIS A 635 -7.54 -15.45 29.73
C HIS A 635 -6.14 -15.35 29.10
N LEU A 636 -5.67 -14.15 28.72
CA LEU A 636 -4.31 -13.92 28.22
C LEU A 636 -3.33 -13.56 29.36
N ASP A 637 -3.83 -13.31 30.57
CA ASP A 637 -3.01 -12.94 31.72
C ASP A 637 -2.02 -14.06 32.06
N MET A 638 -0.78 -13.67 32.39
CA MET A 638 0.34 -14.60 32.68
C MET A 638 0.75 -15.52 31.52
N GLU A 639 -0.01 -15.55 30.42
CA GLU A 639 0.37 -16.27 29.22
C GLU A 639 1.12 -15.38 28.24
N TYR A 640 0.71 -14.11 28.08
CA TYR A 640 1.30 -13.16 27.13
C TYR A 640 1.95 -11.96 27.85
N THR A 641 3.12 -11.52 27.36
CA THR A 641 3.86 -10.37 27.90
C THR A 641 3.09 -9.07 27.69
N ILE A 642 2.71 -8.38 28.76
CA ILE A 642 2.23 -6.99 28.70
C ILE A 642 3.44 -6.06 28.78
N PHE A 643 3.66 -5.26 27.74
CA PHE A 643 4.86 -4.40 27.65
C PHE A 643 4.56 -2.91 27.48
N GLY A 644 3.29 -2.52 27.35
CA GLY A 644 2.92 -1.11 27.24
C GLY A 644 1.42 -0.90 27.09
N GLU A 645 1.06 0.35 26.79
CA GLU A 645 -0.31 0.76 26.53
C GLU A 645 -0.40 1.94 25.55
N VAL A 646 -1.55 2.05 24.91
CA VAL A 646 -1.93 3.18 24.07
C VAL A 646 -2.32 4.35 24.97
N THR A 647 -1.60 5.47 24.80
CA THR A 647 -1.83 6.73 25.53
C THR A 647 -2.69 7.71 24.75
N ASN A 648 -2.67 7.66 23.41
CA ASN A 648 -3.50 8.48 22.54
C ASN A 648 -3.83 7.71 21.24
N GLY A 649 -4.95 8.02 20.59
CA GLY A 649 -5.37 7.34 19.36
C GLY A 649 -6.33 6.16 19.54
N LEU A 650 -7.08 6.11 20.65
CA LEU A 650 -8.14 5.10 20.83
C LEU A 650 -9.25 5.19 19.76
N GLU A 651 -9.47 6.38 19.22
CA GLU A 651 -10.38 6.65 18.10
C GLU A 651 -9.92 5.94 16.82
N ALA A 652 -8.61 5.92 16.56
CA ALA A 652 -8.05 5.19 15.42
C ALA A 652 -8.33 3.68 15.55
N LEU A 653 -8.19 3.11 16.74
CA LEU A 653 -8.56 1.71 17.00
C LEU A 653 -10.06 1.47 16.79
N ALA A 654 -10.92 2.41 17.19
CA ALA A 654 -12.36 2.29 16.99
C ALA A 654 -12.72 2.33 15.50
N SER A 655 -12.05 3.19 14.74
CA SER A 655 -12.19 3.25 13.28
C SER A 655 -11.77 1.92 12.62
N MET A 656 -10.65 1.33 13.03
CA MET A 656 -10.19 0.03 12.52
C MET A 656 -11.20 -1.11 12.75
N GLU A 657 -11.95 -1.08 13.86
CA GLU A 657 -12.99 -2.08 14.15
C GLU A 657 -14.24 -2.00 13.27
N THR A 658 -14.40 -0.91 12.50
CA THR A 658 -15.51 -0.74 11.55
C THR A 658 -15.20 -1.28 10.15
N VAL A 659 -13.95 -1.65 9.90
CA VAL A 659 -13.49 -2.14 8.59
C VAL A 659 -14.10 -3.51 8.31
N SER A 660 -14.43 -3.78 7.03
CA SER A 660 -14.89 -5.09 6.62
C SER A 660 -13.77 -6.13 6.77
N THR A 661 -14.13 -7.29 7.33
CA THR A 661 -13.18 -8.36 7.65
C THR A 661 -13.65 -9.70 7.07
N ARG A 662 -12.69 -10.55 6.72
CA ARG A 662 -12.91 -11.95 6.35
C ARG A 662 -12.21 -12.89 7.32
N SER A 663 -12.78 -14.06 7.55
CA SER A 663 -12.16 -15.08 8.40
C SER A 663 -11.33 -16.05 7.56
N GLU A 664 -10.07 -16.25 7.93
CA GLU A 664 -9.21 -17.33 7.41
C GLU A 664 -8.67 -18.15 8.60
N GLY A 665 -9.25 -19.32 8.81
CA GLY A 665 -8.97 -20.14 10.00
C GLY A 665 -9.40 -19.41 11.28
N ILE A 666 -8.45 -19.25 12.21
CA ILE A 666 -8.67 -18.53 13.48
C ILE A 666 -8.48 -17.01 13.37
N PHE A 667 -8.06 -16.51 12.20
CA PHE A 667 -7.73 -15.11 12.01
C PHE A 667 -8.87 -14.35 11.33
N VAL A 668 -9.21 -13.20 11.90
CA VAL A 668 -10.13 -12.21 11.32
C VAL A 668 -9.28 -11.13 10.65
N MET A 669 -9.21 -11.18 9.32
CA MET A 669 -8.33 -10.33 8.52
C MET A 669 -9.12 -9.20 7.84
N PRO A 670 -8.66 -7.94 7.90
CA PRO A 670 -9.25 -6.85 7.14
C PRO A 670 -9.24 -7.13 5.64
N GLU A 671 -10.33 -6.80 4.94
CA GLU A 671 -10.37 -6.86 3.48
C GLU A 671 -9.52 -5.76 2.83
N THR A 672 -9.51 -4.59 3.48
CA THR A 672 -8.66 -3.46 3.12
C THR A 672 -7.47 -3.41 4.07
N ARG A 673 -6.27 -3.31 3.52
CA ARG A 673 -5.01 -3.30 4.28
C ARG A 673 -4.89 -2.04 5.14
N ILE A 674 -4.76 -2.21 6.46
CA ILE A 674 -4.60 -1.10 7.41
C ILE A 674 -3.11 -0.81 7.57
N ASN A 675 -2.60 0.10 6.74
CA ASN A 675 -1.17 0.42 6.70
C ASN A 675 -0.69 1.29 7.88
N ILE A 676 0.52 0.96 8.36
CA ILE A 676 1.38 1.80 9.20
C ILE A 676 2.29 2.56 8.24
N LEU A 677 1.95 3.82 7.96
CA LEU A 677 2.65 4.68 7.02
C LEU A 677 4.04 5.06 7.53
N SER A 678 4.12 5.39 8.82
CA SER A 678 5.38 5.70 9.49
C SER A 678 5.33 5.34 10.97
N SER A 679 6.51 5.05 11.51
CA SER A 679 6.78 4.81 12.92
C SER A 679 7.95 5.68 13.35
N TYR A 680 7.81 6.34 14.49
CA TYR A 680 8.89 7.13 15.08
C TYR A 680 8.72 7.25 16.59
N VAL A 681 9.81 7.62 17.25
CA VAL A 681 9.86 7.85 18.69
C VAL A 681 9.89 9.35 18.95
N HIS A 682 9.07 9.79 19.89
CA HIS A 682 8.96 11.18 20.30
C HIS A 682 9.02 11.28 21.83
N ILE A 683 9.52 12.40 22.34
CA ILE A 683 9.44 12.74 23.76
C ILE A 683 8.47 13.91 23.87
N PRO A 684 7.27 13.72 24.42
CA PRO A 684 6.33 14.82 24.60
C PRO A 684 6.97 15.87 25.52
N PRO A 685 6.74 17.18 25.25
CA PRO A 685 7.23 18.24 26.13
C PRO A 685 6.70 17.99 27.54
N SER A 686 7.60 18.04 28.53
CA SER A 686 7.21 17.84 29.92
C SER A 686 6.17 18.90 30.31
N ALA A 687 5.15 18.49 31.06
CA ALA A 687 4.05 19.35 31.51
C ALA A 687 4.47 20.48 32.48
N GLY A 688 5.73 20.94 32.44
CA GLY A 688 6.33 21.94 33.31
C GLY A 688 6.73 23.26 32.62
N ALA A 689 6.44 23.45 31.33
CA ALA A 689 6.72 24.71 30.61
C ALA A 689 5.44 25.42 30.13
N THR A 690 4.34 25.30 30.87
CA THR A 690 3.18 26.17 30.73
C THR A 690 2.91 26.80 32.08
N SER A 691 3.42 28.01 32.27
CA SER A 691 3.08 28.87 33.41
C SER A 691 1.56 29.03 33.48
N LEU A 692 0.97 28.38 34.48
CA LEU A 692 -0.21 28.79 35.24
C LEU A 692 -1.11 29.85 34.59
N MET A 693 -2.22 29.39 34.01
CA MET A 693 -3.51 30.03 34.25
C MET A 693 -4.52 28.93 34.58
N ARG A 694 -4.49 28.49 35.85
CA ARG A 694 -5.56 27.70 36.43
C ARG A 694 -6.76 28.64 36.63
N CYS A 695 -7.75 28.55 35.75
CA CYS A 695 -9.10 28.99 36.08
C CYS A 695 -9.64 28.05 37.17
N ALA A 696 -9.71 28.53 38.40
CA ALA A 696 -10.43 27.87 39.47
C ALA A 696 -11.93 27.96 39.18
N HIS A 697 -12.61 26.81 39.05
CA HIS A 697 -14.05 26.72 39.25
C HIS A 697 -14.30 26.28 40.69
N GLY A 698 -14.72 27.23 41.52
CA GLY A 698 -15.42 26.97 42.78
C GLY A 698 -16.76 27.68 42.69
N GLY A 699 -17.84 26.92 42.63
CA GLY A 699 -19.20 27.47 42.57
C GLY A 699 -19.75 27.85 43.94
N PHE A 700 -20.68 28.80 43.95
CA PHE A 700 -21.92 28.87 44.75
C PHE A 700 -22.72 30.13 44.35
N PRO A 701 -24.02 30.28 44.69
CA PRO A 701 -25.04 30.82 43.80
C PRO A 701 -25.63 32.15 44.30
N GLY A 702 -26.45 32.79 43.46
CA GLY A 702 -27.51 33.68 43.95
C GLY A 702 -27.37 35.15 43.57
N GLU A 703 -28.41 35.59 42.85
CA GLU A 703 -29.08 36.90 42.93
C GLU A 703 -28.37 38.18 42.45
N GLY A 704 -29.01 38.82 41.46
CA GLY A 704 -29.54 40.17 41.67
C GLY A 704 -28.70 41.38 41.25
N LEU A 705 -29.10 41.95 40.10
CA LEU A 705 -29.16 43.41 39.80
C LEU A 705 -27.86 44.15 39.34
N PRO A 706 -28.00 45.29 38.62
CA PRO A 706 -27.12 45.66 37.50
C PRO A 706 -26.33 47.00 37.66
N CYS A 707 -25.59 47.37 36.59
CA CYS A 707 -25.04 48.70 36.21
C CYS A 707 -23.65 49.14 36.78
N PRO A 708 -22.96 50.18 36.23
CA PRO A 708 -22.94 50.75 34.86
C PRO A 708 -21.54 51.22 34.32
N VAL A 709 -21.48 51.36 32.99
CA VAL A 709 -20.89 52.45 32.14
C VAL A 709 -19.89 53.49 32.73
N SER A 710 -18.74 53.62 32.01
CA SER A 710 -17.86 54.79 31.76
C SER A 710 -17.04 55.47 32.86
N ILE A 711 -15.77 55.79 32.53
CA ILE A 711 -15.14 57.14 32.65
C ILE A 711 -13.75 57.19 31.96
N MET A 712 -13.63 58.19 31.07
CA MET A 712 -12.52 59.04 30.56
C MET A 712 -11.04 58.58 30.52
N LEU A 713 -10.25 58.73 29.44
CA LEU A 713 -9.77 59.92 28.66
C LEU A 713 -8.64 60.77 29.31
N ALA A 714 -7.52 60.84 28.58
CA ALA A 714 -6.51 61.91 28.43
C ALA A 714 -5.36 62.11 29.46
N LEU A 715 -4.11 62.12 28.94
CA LEU A 715 -2.97 63.04 29.18
C LEU A 715 -1.73 62.52 28.39
N GLN A 716 -1.41 63.03 27.19
CA GLN A 716 -0.52 64.16 26.83
C GLN A 716 0.99 64.06 27.20
N SER A 717 1.80 63.94 26.13
CA SER A 717 3.05 64.66 25.78
C SER A 717 4.42 64.46 26.49
N ALA A 718 5.40 64.11 25.62
CA ALA A 718 6.75 64.67 25.42
C ALA A 718 7.98 64.18 26.25
N LYS A 719 8.96 63.57 25.56
CA LYS A 719 10.26 64.20 25.19
C LYS A 719 11.15 63.29 24.30
N CYS A 720 11.83 63.94 23.35
CA CYS A 720 12.80 63.46 22.36
C CYS A 720 14.21 63.20 22.94
N LEU A 721 15.07 62.43 22.23
CA LEU A 721 16.25 62.92 21.45
C LEU A 721 17.26 61.78 21.09
N TRP A 722 17.66 61.77 19.80
CA TRP A 722 18.99 61.49 19.19
C TRP A 722 19.49 60.02 19.10
N THR A 723 20.08 59.50 18.01
CA THR A 723 20.78 60.08 16.83
C THR A 723 20.90 59.07 15.65
N SER A 724 20.73 59.57 14.42
CA SER A 724 21.49 59.41 13.14
C SER A 724 22.41 58.18 12.93
N ALA A 725 22.52 57.54 11.75
CA ALA A 725 22.73 58.15 10.44
C ALA A 725 22.39 57.20 9.26
N ALA A 726 21.98 57.80 8.14
CA ALA A 726 21.94 57.22 6.80
C ALA A 726 23.11 57.77 5.96
N CYS A 727 23.63 56.98 5.01
CA CYS A 727 24.33 57.54 3.85
C CYS A 727 24.18 56.63 2.63
N LEU A 728 23.89 57.25 1.49
CA LEU A 728 23.55 56.71 0.18
C LEU A 728 24.61 57.20 -0.83
N CYS A 729 24.93 56.37 -1.84
CA CYS A 729 25.54 56.72 -3.16
C CYS A 729 27.01 57.23 -3.16
N ARG A 730 27.89 57.02 -4.16
CA ARG A 730 27.84 56.50 -5.55
C ARG A 730 29.30 56.33 -6.06
N TRP A 731 29.49 55.54 -7.13
CA TRP A 731 30.53 55.63 -8.17
C TRP A 731 32.01 55.29 -7.83
N GLN A 732 32.45 54.10 -8.25
CA GLN A 732 33.36 53.90 -9.39
C GLN A 732 33.31 52.46 -9.87
#